data_AF-A0A377JR01-F1
#
_entry.id   AF-A0A377JR01-F1
#
_cell.length_a   1.000
_cell.length_b   1.000
_cell.length_c   1.000
_cell.angle_alpha   90.00
_cell.angle_beta   90.00
_cell.angle_gamma   90.00
#
_symmetry.space_group_name_H-M   'P 1'
#
loop_
_entity.id
_entity.type
_entity.pdbx_description
1 polymer ?
#
loop_
_entity_poly.entity_id
_entity_poly.type
_entity_poly.pdbx_seq_one_letter_code
_entity_poly.pdbx_strand_id
1 'polypeptide(L)'
;MRAFLIACLCCCYALASGFKIAEQSLNATALSSAYVAGAFGADSAYYNPANMGFSHQLSQSDKSELELTLTGIYIPGFSFTTDTGRKDIGQGSINWGLSTETTLGVPDNMANLANTFLGVDLKAPIKVDSEEKNQHGTYGFSEKGALVEGSADPTFFPVPKVFYKSKTAKSSFGNWNYGVSFTAPSGLAMNWNGEAGAFLRNVMIAMVEFSPSLSWNYNERISIGVSPRILYGMGNFQNTVFVPLGTPQKPGKVETNLQDFDEIPSSMIPEAMGELIYAVNTAQGNALAALAGIGIGGGKHLDNKLRYKLPTLFNPEAWFGMADPSVFDEFINEDKKSIDVAGYNAKVEEINATIKKNWEHYKGEWENGNLEWRYNDKTCASQTTICLPTLFNPVPNETYTTTLNGETQTGYKFVNGVNYCIQNGHTTSGFFGCQHMGETMEKAKELGAYVNCYTGTFYDYNGNLQTSNPGPCAYPTPTETDENGVPRGYATLMDAKELSEKFGMGDMNITTNLVGATKVDQKSKGADFAFGYKAAVSVRPFESKSTTLSFVYTSPVTFNLKGDLDATTYIGGSMGNVNMKADLNLAVTLPSSMQIALMHNFGRLGVEFVYEKIYWSKGDKFAFNFSNPRFTPLSGMVMQFSPEQLSGMMDLADYGAVAMGDGWNDTIALRLGLSYLTKKNYFLMGSFAFDESPVPQDKLGIPDSNAYMFGFGVRKQTSDKWNIGLAYSLSLKDGRKSIYQTGGFGQLHLFSASIGYTF
;
A
#
# COMPACT_ATOMS: atom_id res chain seq x y z
N MET A 1 -8.68 24.96 38.18
CA MET A 1 -8.16 23.83 38.99
C MET A 1 -9.03 22.58 38.96
N ARG A 2 -10.38 22.66 38.91
CA ARG A 2 -11.26 21.47 38.77
C ARG A 2 -11.43 20.91 37.34
N ALA A 3 -11.07 21.66 36.30
CA ALA A 3 -10.98 21.13 34.92
C ALA A 3 -9.58 20.55 34.58
N PHE A 4 -8.55 20.89 35.36
CA PHE A 4 -7.16 20.49 35.08
C PHE A 4 -6.82 19.06 35.55
N LEU A 5 -7.57 18.52 36.53
CA LEU A 5 -7.50 17.12 36.95
C LEU A 5 -8.33 16.17 36.06
N ILE A 6 -9.28 16.73 35.28
CA ILE A 6 -10.00 16.04 34.21
C ILE A 6 -9.20 16.13 32.89
N ALA A 7 -8.04 16.79 32.87
CA ALA A 7 -7.21 16.97 31.67
C ALA A 7 -5.86 16.21 31.70
N CYS A 8 -5.46 15.62 32.83
CA CYS A 8 -4.44 14.54 32.82
C CYS A 8 -4.99 13.20 32.26
N LEU A 9 -6.20 13.25 31.66
CA LEU A 9 -6.82 12.31 30.73
C LEU A 9 -5.99 12.03 29.44
N CYS A 10 -4.72 12.44 29.38
CA CYS A 10 -3.77 12.16 28.29
C CYS A 10 -2.40 11.66 28.79
N CYS A 11 -2.30 11.13 30.02
CA CYS A 11 -1.07 10.45 30.47
C CYS A 11 -0.88 9.12 29.72
N CYS A 12 -0.17 9.23 28.60
CA CYS A 12 0.78 8.26 28.04
C CYS A 12 0.26 6.83 27.83
N TYR A 13 -0.11 6.52 26.59
CA TYR A 13 -0.11 5.19 25.97
C TYR A 13 -0.38 4.02 26.94
N ALA A 14 -1.65 3.84 27.31
CA ALA A 14 -2.11 2.61 27.94
C ALA A 14 -2.05 1.47 26.90
N LEU A 15 -0.92 0.77 26.88
CA LEU A 15 -0.68 -0.47 26.14
C LEU A 15 -1.29 -1.61 26.97
N ALA A 16 -2.07 -2.54 26.42
CA ALA A 16 -2.82 -3.57 27.20
C ALA A 16 -2.33 -5.04 26.88
N SER A 17 -2.74 -6.13 27.59
CA SER A 17 -2.52 -7.58 27.23
C SER A 17 -3.75 -8.35 26.69
N GLY A 18 -3.59 -9.06 25.56
CA GLY A 18 -4.61 -9.58 24.62
C GLY A 18 -5.42 -10.76 25.03
N PHE A 19 -5.49 -11.02 26.32
CA PHE A 19 -6.22 -12.13 26.87
C PHE A 19 -7.29 -11.60 27.80
N LYS A 20 -8.38 -12.37 27.96
CA LYS A 20 -9.29 -12.19 29.10
C LYS A 20 -8.42 -12.23 30.36
N ILE A 21 -8.35 -11.12 31.07
CA ILE A 21 -7.70 -11.03 32.37
C ILE A 21 -8.81 -11.23 33.39
N ALA A 22 -8.92 -12.43 33.95
CA ALA A 22 -9.94 -12.69 34.96
C ALA A 22 -9.60 -11.96 36.28
N GLU A 23 -8.31 -11.73 36.55
CA GLU A 23 -7.75 -11.14 37.76
C GLU A 23 -7.87 -9.61 37.75
N GLN A 24 -9.07 -9.11 38.01
CA GLN A 24 -9.41 -7.69 38.12
C GLN A 24 -9.22 -7.09 39.53
N SER A 25 -9.03 -7.88 40.59
CA SER A 25 -8.80 -7.35 41.94
C SER A 25 -7.58 -7.98 42.58
N LEU A 26 -7.11 -7.39 43.67
CA LEU A 26 -6.01 -7.96 44.44
C LEU A 26 -6.29 -9.41 44.87
N ASN A 27 -7.51 -9.70 45.33
CA ASN A 27 -7.88 -11.03 45.80
C ASN A 27 -7.89 -12.03 44.64
N ALA A 28 -8.45 -11.63 43.49
CA ALA A 28 -8.45 -12.49 42.32
C ALA A 28 -7.04 -12.74 41.77
N THR A 29 -6.14 -11.75 41.78
CA THR A 29 -4.73 -11.97 41.42
C THR A 29 -4.09 -13.00 42.35
N ALA A 30 -4.28 -12.87 43.66
CA ALA A 30 -3.70 -13.82 44.63
C ALA A 30 -4.31 -15.23 44.54
N LEU A 31 -5.58 -15.31 44.15
CA LEU A 31 -6.35 -16.55 44.09
C LEU A 31 -6.45 -17.11 42.66
N SER A 32 -5.75 -16.53 41.68
CA SER A 32 -5.86 -16.88 40.25
C SER A 32 -7.33 -17.03 39.82
N SER A 33 -8.17 -16.09 40.26
CA SER A 33 -9.62 -16.05 40.07
C SER A 33 -10.44 -17.20 40.70
N ALA A 34 -9.87 -17.98 41.62
CA ALA A 34 -10.62 -18.85 42.55
C ALA A 34 -11.34 -18.00 43.61
N TYR A 35 -12.22 -17.10 43.16
CA TYR A 35 -12.81 -16.05 43.97
C TYR A 35 -14.18 -15.64 43.42
N VAL A 36 -15.16 -16.52 43.59
CA VAL A 36 -16.55 -16.36 43.10
C VAL A 36 -17.53 -16.54 44.26
N ALA A 37 -17.50 -17.69 44.94
CA ALA A 37 -18.25 -17.94 46.17
C ALA A 37 -17.63 -17.22 47.37
N GLY A 38 -16.31 -16.99 47.36
CA GLY A 38 -15.59 -16.22 48.37
C GLY A 38 -15.53 -14.71 48.15
N ALA A 39 -16.14 -14.20 47.08
CA ALA A 39 -16.12 -12.79 46.76
C ALA A 39 -17.07 -11.99 47.66
N PHE A 40 -16.59 -11.46 48.78
CA PHE A 40 -17.42 -10.69 49.73
C PHE A 40 -17.02 -9.21 49.86
N GLY A 41 -15.86 -8.78 49.36
CA GLY A 41 -15.36 -7.40 49.47
C GLY A 41 -16.05 -6.40 48.54
N ALA A 42 -15.48 -5.20 48.36
CA ALA A 42 -15.95 -4.24 47.36
C ALA A 42 -15.92 -4.83 45.93
N ASP A 43 -14.94 -5.68 45.67
CA ASP A 43 -14.75 -6.39 44.40
C ASP A 43 -15.83 -7.43 44.08
N SER A 44 -16.67 -7.82 45.05
CA SER A 44 -17.85 -8.65 44.81
C SER A 44 -18.82 -8.01 43.81
N ALA A 45 -18.86 -6.67 43.72
CA ALA A 45 -19.63 -5.94 42.72
C ALA A 45 -19.30 -6.34 41.27
N TYR A 46 -18.09 -6.85 41.01
CA TYR A 46 -17.65 -7.35 39.71
C TYR A 46 -17.74 -8.88 39.59
N TYR A 47 -17.17 -9.63 40.56
CA TYR A 47 -17.07 -11.09 40.44
C TYR A 47 -18.41 -11.79 40.65
N ASN A 48 -19.07 -11.47 41.75
CA ASN A 48 -20.31 -12.09 42.15
C ASN A 48 -21.20 -11.07 42.89
N PRO A 49 -22.00 -10.29 42.16
CA PRO A 49 -22.89 -9.30 42.75
C PRO A 49 -23.80 -9.87 43.83
N ALA A 50 -24.20 -11.14 43.73
CA ALA A 50 -25.08 -11.76 44.73
C ALA A 50 -24.44 -11.79 46.13
N ASN A 51 -23.11 -11.82 46.24
CA ASN A 51 -22.43 -11.89 47.53
C ASN A 51 -22.29 -10.55 48.24
N MET A 52 -22.59 -9.41 47.61
CA MET A 52 -22.46 -8.08 48.24
C MET A 52 -23.24 -7.97 49.55
N GLY A 53 -24.38 -8.64 49.64
CA GLY A 53 -25.26 -8.62 50.82
C GLY A 53 -24.91 -9.65 51.90
N PHE A 54 -23.93 -10.53 51.68
CA PHE A 54 -23.55 -11.52 52.68
C PHE A 54 -22.54 -10.97 53.68
N SER A 55 -22.82 -11.21 54.95
CA SER A 55 -21.89 -11.00 56.05
C SER A 55 -20.64 -11.88 55.90
N HIS A 56 -19.46 -11.29 56.12
CA HIS A 56 -18.18 -11.99 56.06
C HIS A 56 -17.13 -11.33 56.97
N GLN A 57 -16.11 -12.07 57.43
CA GLN A 57 -15.08 -11.52 58.34
C GLN A 57 -14.24 -10.40 57.72
N LEU A 58 -14.17 -10.34 56.39
CA LEU A 58 -13.45 -9.31 55.63
C LEU A 58 -14.35 -8.18 55.15
N SER A 59 -15.65 -8.25 55.39
CA SER A 59 -16.60 -7.25 54.92
C SER A 59 -17.68 -6.93 55.94
N GLN A 60 -17.88 -5.63 56.17
CA GLN A 60 -18.83 -5.13 57.14
C GLN A 60 -20.12 -4.70 56.44
N SER A 61 -21.19 -5.49 56.64
CA SER A 61 -22.48 -5.25 55.99
C SER A 61 -23.11 -3.88 56.32
N ASP A 62 -22.73 -3.25 57.43
CA ASP A 62 -23.22 -1.94 57.87
C ASP A 62 -22.43 -0.75 57.29
N LYS A 63 -21.33 -1.01 56.57
CA LYS A 63 -20.44 0.02 56.01
C LYS A 63 -20.33 -0.08 54.50
N SER A 64 -19.94 1.02 53.87
CA SER A 64 -19.60 1.02 52.44
C SER A 64 -18.11 0.77 52.26
N GLU A 65 -17.74 0.12 51.16
CA GLU A 65 -16.35 -0.26 50.88
C GLU A 65 -15.94 0.25 49.49
N LEU A 66 -14.77 0.87 49.40
CA LEU A 66 -14.11 1.28 48.17
C LEU A 66 -12.75 0.56 48.10
N GLU A 67 -12.43 -0.01 46.95
CA GLU A 67 -11.13 -0.62 46.68
C GLU A 67 -10.54 -0.04 45.40
N LEU A 68 -9.30 0.44 45.47
CA LEU A 68 -8.51 0.90 44.33
C LEU A 68 -7.36 -0.10 44.15
N THR A 69 -7.32 -0.77 42.99
CA THR A 69 -6.28 -1.73 42.65
C THR A 69 -5.50 -1.25 41.44
N LEU A 70 -4.17 -1.30 41.53
CA LEU A 70 -3.26 -1.13 40.40
C LEU A 70 -2.64 -2.50 40.07
N THR A 71 -2.81 -2.98 38.85
CA THR A 71 -2.18 -4.22 38.39
C THR A 71 -1.14 -3.91 37.32
N GLY A 72 0.12 -4.24 37.58
CA GLY A 72 1.17 -4.30 36.58
C GLY A 72 1.15 -5.65 35.89
N ILE A 73 1.09 -5.65 34.57
CA ILE A 73 1.04 -6.86 33.76
C ILE A 73 2.35 -6.95 32.99
N TYR A 74 3.09 -8.03 33.22
CA TYR A 74 4.40 -8.23 32.65
C TYR A 74 4.44 -9.54 31.85
N ILE A 75 4.82 -9.42 30.59
CA ILE A 75 5.06 -10.54 29.68
C ILE A 75 6.54 -10.49 29.31
N PRO A 76 7.37 -11.48 29.68
CA PRO A 76 8.76 -11.55 29.26
C PRO A 76 8.86 -11.71 27.74
N GLY A 77 9.90 -11.14 27.14
CA GLY A 77 10.19 -11.38 25.73
C GLY A 77 10.60 -12.84 25.48
N PHE A 78 10.27 -13.35 24.30
CA PHE A 78 10.60 -14.72 23.93
C PHE A 78 10.83 -14.83 22.42
N SER A 79 11.61 -15.84 22.03
CA SER A 79 11.83 -16.22 20.63
C SER A 79 11.02 -17.47 20.31
N PHE A 80 10.56 -17.58 19.08
CA PHE A 80 9.79 -18.71 18.58
C PHE A 80 10.12 -18.97 17.10
N THR A 81 9.79 -20.17 16.65
CA THR A 81 9.86 -20.54 15.24
C THR A 81 8.52 -21.06 14.77
N THR A 82 8.11 -20.69 13.56
CA THR A 82 6.92 -21.23 12.92
C THR A 82 7.34 -22.18 11.80
N ASP A 83 7.05 -23.47 11.93
CA ASP A 83 7.30 -24.46 10.88
C ASP A 83 6.17 -24.41 9.85
N THR A 84 6.44 -23.78 8.72
CA THR A 84 5.51 -23.74 7.59
C THR A 84 5.84 -24.74 6.48
N GLY A 85 6.95 -25.51 6.60
CA GLY A 85 7.41 -26.43 5.57
C GLY A 85 6.57 -27.69 5.40
N ARG A 86 5.60 -27.92 6.29
CA ARG A 86 4.64 -29.04 6.23
C ARG A 86 3.27 -28.65 5.67
N LYS A 87 3.10 -27.39 5.23
CA LYS A 87 1.80 -26.83 4.80
C LYS A 87 1.87 -26.38 3.34
N ASP A 88 0.81 -26.66 2.59
CA ASP A 88 0.63 -26.24 1.20
C ASP A 88 0.05 -24.82 1.11
N ILE A 89 0.15 -24.17 -0.06
CA ILE A 89 -0.43 -22.85 -0.34
C ILE A 89 -1.92 -22.81 0.06
N GLY A 90 -2.29 -21.80 0.86
CA GLY A 90 -3.62 -21.65 1.47
C GLY A 90 -3.78 -22.26 2.87
N GLN A 91 -2.86 -23.09 3.34
CA GLN A 91 -2.94 -23.76 4.65
C GLN A 91 -2.16 -23.04 5.78
N GLY A 92 -2.37 -21.73 5.94
CA GLY A 92 -1.87 -20.97 7.09
C GLY A 92 -0.35 -20.79 7.14
N SER A 93 0.31 -20.61 6.00
CA SER A 93 1.75 -20.40 5.93
C SER A 93 2.12 -19.00 5.43
N ILE A 94 3.18 -18.47 6.02
CA ILE A 94 3.48 -17.04 6.14
C ILE A 94 4.48 -16.59 5.05
N ASN A 95 4.96 -17.49 4.19
CA ASN A 95 6.03 -17.14 3.26
C ASN A 95 6.07 -18.09 2.05
N TRP A 96 5.39 -17.72 0.96
CA TRP A 96 5.44 -18.45 -0.30
C TRP A 96 5.98 -17.64 -1.48
N GLY A 97 6.19 -16.34 -1.36
CA GLY A 97 6.39 -15.49 -2.53
C GLY A 97 5.14 -15.42 -3.41
N LEU A 98 5.07 -14.44 -4.31
CA LEU A 98 4.11 -14.43 -5.41
C LEU A 98 4.85 -14.54 -6.74
N SER A 99 4.37 -15.41 -7.62
CA SER A 99 4.80 -15.48 -9.01
C SER A 99 3.71 -14.94 -9.91
N THR A 100 4.10 -14.10 -10.86
CA THR A 100 3.22 -13.53 -11.88
C THR A 100 3.70 -13.97 -13.25
N GLU A 101 2.86 -14.68 -14.01
CA GLU A 101 3.11 -14.98 -15.42
C GLU A 101 2.06 -14.26 -16.27
N THR A 102 2.49 -13.24 -17.00
CA THR A 102 1.64 -12.51 -17.94
C THR A 102 1.89 -13.01 -19.35
N THR A 103 0.81 -13.29 -20.08
CA THR A 103 0.85 -13.74 -21.46
C THR A 103 -0.04 -12.88 -22.34
N LEU A 104 0.48 -12.50 -23.51
CA LEU A 104 -0.26 -11.82 -24.57
C LEU A 104 -0.76 -12.87 -25.57
N GLY A 105 -2.08 -12.95 -25.76
CA GLY A 105 -2.68 -13.83 -26.75
C GLY A 105 -2.57 -13.22 -28.15
N VAL A 106 -1.80 -13.85 -29.04
CA VAL A 106 -1.66 -13.41 -30.44
C VAL A 106 -2.72 -14.12 -31.30
N PRO A 107 -3.55 -13.38 -32.07
CA PRO A 107 -4.50 -13.97 -33.00
C PRO A 107 -3.83 -14.86 -34.07
N ASP A 108 -4.46 -15.99 -34.43
CA ASP A 108 -3.89 -17.00 -35.35
C ASP A 108 -3.47 -16.44 -36.71
N ASN A 109 -4.25 -15.51 -37.26
CA ASN A 109 -3.93 -14.83 -38.53
C ASN A 109 -2.61 -14.05 -38.46
N MET A 110 -2.33 -13.42 -37.31
CA MET A 110 -1.11 -12.65 -37.07
C MET A 110 0.07 -13.53 -36.71
N ALA A 111 -0.15 -14.60 -35.94
CA ALA A 111 0.90 -15.59 -35.68
C ALA A 111 1.44 -16.21 -36.96
N ASN A 112 0.56 -16.44 -37.95
CA ASN A 112 0.95 -16.93 -39.26
C ASN A 112 1.68 -15.87 -40.10
N LEU A 113 1.30 -14.59 -40.00
CA LEU A 113 1.99 -13.49 -40.70
C LEU A 113 3.43 -13.31 -40.17
N ALA A 114 3.61 -13.25 -38.85
CA ALA A 114 4.92 -13.13 -38.21
C ALA A 114 5.83 -14.32 -38.55
N ASN A 115 5.30 -15.54 -38.53
CA ASN A 115 6.07 -16.75 -38.86
C ASN A 115 6.49 -16.75 -40.34
N THR A 116 5.57 -16.40 -41.25
CA THR A 116 5.81 -16.47 -42.70
C THR A 116 6.78 -15.40 -43.21
N PHE A 117 6.73 -14.19 -42.64
CA PHE A 117 7.50 -13.04 -43.15
C PHE A 117 8.69 -12.63 -42.29
N LEU A 118 8.65 -12.88 -40.99
CA LEU A 118 9.68 -12.48 -40.04
C LEU A 118 10.46 -13.67 -39.46
N GLY A 119 10.00 -14.91 -39.71
CA GLY A 119 10.60 -16.11 -39.11
C GLY A 119 10.36 -16.22 -37.60
N VAL A 120 9.42 -15.45 -37.05
CA VAL A 120 9.09 -15.41 -35.62
C VAL A 120 7.83 -16.24 -35.38
N ASP A 121 7.93 -17.34 -34.64
CA ASP A 121 6.78 -18.18 -34.31
C ASP A 121 5.99 -17.63 -33.11
N LEU A 122 4.85 -16.99 -33.38
CA LEU A 122 3.96 -16.43 -32.36
C LEU A 122 2.72 -17.30 -32.09
N LYS A 123 2.74 -18.60 -32.44
CA LYS A 123 1.61 -19.51 -32.18
C LYS A 123 1.39 -19.81 -30.69
N ALA A 124 2.41 -19.60 -29.87
CA ALA A 124 2.29 -19.66 -28.41
C ALA A 124 2.06 -18.24 -27.85
N PRO A 125 1.24 -18.08 -26.79
CA PRO A 125 1.12 -16.80 -26.10
C PRO A 125 2.49 -16.24 -25.70
N ILE A 126 2.73 -14.95 -25.97
CA ILE A 126 4.02 -14.35 -25.68
C ILE A 126 4.10 -14.08 -24.19
N LYS A 127 5.11 -14.63 -23.52
CA LYS A 127 5.37 -14.33 -22.11
C LYS A 127 5.95 -12.92 -21.98
N VAL A 128 5.38 -12.16 -21.07
CA VAL A 128 5.90 -10.87 -20.65
C VAL A 128 6.83 -11.14 -19.48
N ASP A 129 8.12 -10.92 -19.70
CA ASP A 129 9.11 -11.09 -18.64
C ASP A 129 8.90 -10.04 -17.56
N SER A 130 9.00 -10.49 -16.31
CA SER A 130 8.88 -9.63 -15.16
C SER A 130 10.27 -9.18 -14.70
N GLU A 131 10.53 -7.86 -14.75
CA GLU A 131 11.75 -7.28 -14.19
C GLU A 131 11.69 -7.15 -12.66
N GLU A 132 10.47 -7.13 -12.10
CA GLU A 132 10.20 -6.98 -10.68
C GLU A 132 10.22 -8.33 -9.96
N LYS A 133 11.12 -8.46 -8.99
CA LYS A 133 11.18 -9.62 -8.10
C LYS A 133 9.94 -9.66 -7.19
N ASN A 134 9.63 -10.86 -6.68
CA ASN A 134 8.60 -11.02 -5.66
C ASN A 134 8.96 -10.25 -4.38
N GLN A 135 8.04 -10.23 -3.40
CA GLN A 135 8.21 -9.52 -2.13
C GLN A 135 9.43 -9.93 -1.28
N HIS A 136 10.15 -11.00 -1.67
CA HIS A 136 11.38 -11.47 -1.04
C HIS A 136 12.65 -11.17 -1.87
N GLY A 137 12.53 -10.44 -2.99
CA GLY A 137 13.66 -10.15 -3.87
C GLY A 137 14.13 -11.35 -4.70
N THR A 138 13.25 -12.33 -4.91
CA THR A 138 13.49 -13.56 -5.69
C THR A 138 12.50 -13.69 -6.84
N TYR A 139 12.78 -14.57 -7.81
CA TYR A 139 11.83 -14.93 -8.87
C TYR A 139 11.04 -16.18 -8.45
N GLY A 140 9.75 -16.22 -8.80
CA GLY A 140 8.87 -17.37 -8.56
C GLY A 140 8.28 -17.43 -7.14
N PHE A 141 7.71 -18.57 -6.80
CA PHE A 141 7.11 -18.85 -5.49
C PHE A 141 7.69 -20.17 -4.94
N SER A 142 7.66 -20.36 -3.62
CA SER A 142 8.04 -21.62 -2.98
C SER A 142 6.83 -22.54 -2.83
N GLU A 143 6.93 -23.76 -3.34
CA GLU A 143 5.88 -24.78 -3.22
C GLU A 143 5.72 -25.32 -1.78
N LYS A 144 6.68 -25.04 -0.89
CA LYS A 144 6.63 -25.40 0.53
C LYS A 144 6.99 -24.19 1.38
N GLY A 145 6.35 -24.05 2.55
CA GLY A 145 6.74 -23.00 3.49
C GLY A 145 8.16 -23.20 4.04
N ALA A 146 8.65 -22.22 4.79
CA ALA A 146 9.94 -22.25 5.48
C ALA A 146 9.79 -22.41 7.00
N LEU A 147 10.87 -22.79 7.68
CA LEU A 147 10.95 -22.51 9.12
C LEU A 147 11.28 -21.03 9.28
N VAL A 148 10.35 -20.25 9.85
CA VAL A 148 10.51 -18.81 9.96
C VAL A 148 10.69 -18.43 11.43
N GLU A 149 11.72 -17.65 11.71
CA GLU A 149 11.99 -17.15 13.06
C GLU A 149 11.16 -15.91 13.38
N GLY A 150 10.80 -15.79 14.66
CA GLY A 150 10.15 -14.61 15.21
C GLY A 150 10.51 -14.41 16.67
N SER A 151 10.23 -13.21 17.17
CA SER A 151 10.35 -12.91 18.58
C SER A 151 9.28 -11.93 19.02
N ALA A 152 9.07 -11.83 20.33
CA ALA A 152 8.21 -10.84 20.93
C ALA A 152 8.98 -10.06 21.99
N ASP A 153 8.80 -8.74 21.99
CA ASP A 153 9.44 -7.86 22.96
C ASP A 153 8.77 -7.98 24.33
N PRO A 154 9.54 -7.79 25.43
CA PRO A 154 8.96 -7.75 26.76
C PRO A 154 7.96 -6.59 26.86
N THR A 155 6.84 -6.85 27.50
CA THR A 155 5.76 -5.87 27.65
C THR A 155 5.44 -5.67 29.12
N PHE A 156 5.37 -4.42 29.56
CA PHE A 156 4.87 -4.04 30.88
C PHE A 156 3.81 -2.95 30.76
N PHE A 157 2.68 -3.11 31.45
CA PHE A 157 1.70 -2.03 31.52
C PHE A 157 0.90 -2.01 32.83
N PRO A 158 0.62 -0.81 33.37
CA PRO A 158 -0.20 -0.63 34.55
C PRO A 158 -1.69 -0.47 34.21
N VAL A 159 -2.55 -1.12 34.99
CA VAL A 159 -4.01 -1.05 34.85
C VAL A 159 -4.66 -0.65 36.17
N PRO A 160 -5.21 0.58 36.28
CA PRO A 160 -5.99 1.00 37.43
C PRO A 160 -7.41 0.40 37.38
N LYS A 161 -7.90 -0.04 38.53
CA LYS A 161 -9.20 -0.70 38.70
C LYS A 161 -9.87 -0.19 39.96
N VAL A 162 -11.19 -0.02 39.91
CA VAL A 162 -11.98 0.57 41.00
C VAL A 162 -13.17 -0.33 41.30
N PHE A 163 -13.40 -0.58 42.59
CA PHE A 163 -14.55 -1.33 43.06
C PHE A 163 -15.21 -0.60 44.20
N TYR A 164 -16.53 -0.50 44.16
CA TYR A 164 -17.34 0.09 45.19
C TYR A 164 -18.51 -0.82 45.54
N LYS A 165 -18.79 -0.92 46.84
CA LYS A 165 -19.96 -1.60 47.38
C LYS A 165 -20.60 -0.74 48.47
N SER A 166 -21.91 -0.61 48.42
CA SER A 166 -22.67 0.11 49.44
C SER A 166 -22.82 -0.68 50.73
N LYS A 167 -23.05 0.05 51.83
CA LYS A 167 -23.68 -0.54 53.01
C LYS A 167 -24.99 -1.22 52.66
N THR A 168 -25.36 -2.22 53.46
CA THR A 168 -26.58 -3.01 53.27
C THR A 168 -27.80 -2.22 53.72
N ALA A 169 -28.72 -1.97 52.79
CA ALA A 169 -30.01 -1.39 53.07
C ALA A 169 -31.00 -2.50 53.46
N LYS A 170 -31.40 -2.52 54.74
CA LYS A 170 -32.32 -3.55 55.26
C LYS A 170 -33.79 -3.17 54.98
N SER A 171 -34.60 -4.14 54.58
CA SER A 171 -36.04 -4.02 54.38
C SER A 171 -36.76 -5.29 54.86
N SER A 172 -38.08 -5.20 55.10
CA SER A 172 -38.92 -6.35 55.48
C SER A 172 -38.93 -7.47 54.43
N PHE A 173 -38.68 -7.12 53.18
CA PHE A 173 -38.64 -8.05 52.05
C PHE A 173 -37.22 -8.50 51.68
N GLY A 174 -36.22 -8.18 52.49
CA GLY A 174 -34.82 -8.56 52.27
C GLY A 174 -33.85 -7.37 52.28
N ASN A 175 -32.58 -7.69 52.14
CA ASN A 175 -31.46 -6.77 52.19
C ASN A 175 -31.01 -6.40 50.77
N TRP A 176 -30.66 -5.13 50.55
CA TRP A 176 -30.25 -4.61 49.26
C TRP A 176 -28.86 -3.99 49.34
N ASN A 177 -28.07 -4.19 48.29
CA ASN A 177 -26.78 -3.50 48.09
C ASN A 177 -26.66 -3.06 46.64
N TYR A 178 -26.04 -1.92 46.42
CA TYR A 178 -25.60 -1.47 45.11
C TYR A 178 -24.08 -1.42 45.07
N GLY A 179 -23.52 -1.70 43.91
CA GLY A 179 -22.09 -1.67 43.67
C GLY A 179 -21.77 -1.07 42.32
N VAL A 180 -20.50 -0.71 42.14
CA VAL A 180 -19.96 -0.21 40.88
C VAL A 180 -18.55 -0.75 40.71
N SER A 181 -18.21 -1.17 39.50
CA SER A 181 -16.84 -1.53 39.16
C SER A 181 -16.40 -0.85 37.86
N PHE A 182 -15.12 -0.49 37.81
CA PHE A 182 -14.42 -0.05 36.63
C PHE A 182 -13.16 -0.90 36.47
N THR A 183 -13.08 -1.66 35.37
CA THR A 183 -12.08 -2.70 35.15
C THR A 183 -11.55 -2.67 33.71
N ALA A 184 -10.46 -3.39 33.44
CA ALA A 184 -9.98 -3.61 32.08
C ALA A 184 -9.88 -5.13 31.84
N PRO A 185 -10.99 -5.76 31.41
CA PRO A 185 -11.10 -7.21 31.35
C PRO A 185 -10.25 -7.85 30.24
N SER A 186 -9.74 -7.08 29.27
CA SER A 186 -8.99 -7.61 28.12
C SER A 186 -8.24 -6.52 27.33
N GLY A 187 -7.29 -6.94 26.50
CA GLY A 187 -6.87 -6.26 25.26
C GLY A 187 -5.36 -6.21 25.11
N LEU A 188 -4.72 -6.43 23.93
CA LEU A 188 -3.28 -6.67 23.66
C LEU A 188 -2.44 -5.44 23.31
N ALA A 189 -1.11 -5.54 23.43
CA ALA A 189 -0.13 -4.53 23.03
C ALA A 189 1.25 -5.16 23.15
N MET A 190 1.55 -6.06 22.22
CA MET A 190 2.87 -6.68 22.13
C MET A 190 3.47 -6.32 20.78
N ASN A 191 4.77 -6.04 20.77
CA ASN A 191 5.50 -5.89 19.53
C ASN A 191 6.13 -7.22 19.14
N TRP A 192 5.69 -7.74 18.01
CA TRP A 192 6.17 -8.99 17.43
C TRP A 192 7.13 -8.66 16.29
N ASN A 193 8.29 -9.29 16.32
CA ASN A 193 9.41 -9.08 15.42
C ASN A 193 9.67 -10.34 14.59
N GLY A 194 10.46 -10.18 13.53
CA GLY A 194 10.71 -11.23 12.55
C GLY A 194 9.51 -11.48 11.63
N GLU A 195 9.75 -12.26 10.58
CA GLU A 195 8.73 -12.55 9.57
C GLU A 195 7.58 -13.39 10.14
N ALA A 196 7.87 -14.33 11.05
CA ALA A 196 6.84 -15.11 11.74
C ALA A 196 5.97 -14.27 12.69
N GLY A 197 6.48 -13.12 13.15
CA GLY A 197 5.76 -12.16 13.99
C GLY A 197 5.04 -11.06 13.22
N ALA A 198 5.24 -10.96 11.90
CA ALA A 198 4.77 -9.82 11.10
C ALA A 198 3.24 -9.63 11.16
N PHE A 199 2.49 -10.74 11.29
CA PHE A 199 1.03 -10.76 11.45
C PHE A 199 0.54 -10.09 12.73
N LEU A 200 1.35 -10.09 13.79
CA LEU A 200 1.00 -9.50 15.09
C LEU A 200 1.86 -8.27 15.42
N ARG A 201 2.61 -7.76 14.43
CA ARG A 201 3.47 -6.60 14.62
C ARG A 201 2.62 -5.38 14.97
N ASN A 202 3.05 -4.65 16.01
CA ASN A 202 2.39 -3.41 16.46
C ASN A 202 0.85 -3.53 16.59
N VAL A 203 0.38 -4.61 17.21
CA VAL A 203 -1.05 -4.79 17.50
C VAL A 203 -1.36 -4.29 18.89
N MET A 204 -2.29 -3.33 18.97
CA MET A 204 -2.89 -2.85 20.21
C MET A 204 -4.39 -3.08 20.19
N ILE A 205 -4.95 -3.64 21.26
CA ILE A 205 -6.37 -3.79 21.54
C ILE A 205 -6.54 -3.40 23.00
N ALA A 206 -7.57 -2.65 23.37
CA ALA A 206 -7.85 -2.35 24.77
C ALA A 206 -9.35 -2.40 25.02
N MET A 207 -9.74 -2.96 26.17
CA MET A 207 -11.13 -3.00 26.62
C MET A 207 -11.23 -2.49 28.05
N VAL A 208 -12.11 -1.53 28.26
CA VAL A 208 -12.51 -1.07 29.60
C VAL A 208 -13.97 -1.39 29.84
N GLU A 209 -14.30 -1.76 31.07
CA GLU A 209 -15.65 -2.15 31.47
C GLU A 209 -16.08 -1.34 32.67
N PHE A 210 -17.23 -0.67 32.52
CA PHE A 210 -17.99 -0.08 33.61
C PHE A 210 -19.20 -0.97 33.91
N SER A 211 -19.33 -1.39 35.16
CA SER A 211 -20.36 -2.35 35.55
C SER A 211 -21.01 -1.97 36.88
N PRO A 212 -22.19 -1.32 36.85
CA PRO A 212 -23.02 -1.14 38.04
C PRO A 212 -23.67 -2.48 38.42
N SER A 213 -23.88 -2.70 39.71
CA SER A 213 -24.46 -3.93 40.22
C SER A 213 -25.51 -3.66 41.30
N LEU A 214 -26.49 -4.57 41.38
CA LEU A 214 -27.53 -4.59 42.39
C LEU A 214 -27.65 -6.02 42.92
N SER A 215 -27.81 -6.15 44.24
CA SER A 215 -28.06 -7.44 44.87
C SER A 215 -29.20 -7.38 45.85
N TRP A 216 -29.92 -8.50 45.93
CA TRP A 216 -30.93 -8.76 46.92
C TRP A 216 -30.60 -10.03 47.70
N ASN A 217 -30.66 -9.96 49.02
CA ASN A 217 -30.35 -11.05 49.93
C ASN A 217 -31.50 -11.30 50.90
N TYR A 218 -31.81 -12.56 51.15
CA TYR A 218 -32.77 -12.96 52.18
C TYR A 218 -32.12 -13.83 53.26
N ASN A 219 -32.17 -13.33 54.50
CA ASN A 219 -31.77 -14.02 55.72
C ASN A 219 -30.34 -14.61 55.68
N GLU A 220 -29.40 -14.00 54.95
CA GLU A 220 -28.04 -14.52 54.79
C GLU A 220 -28.00 -15.97 54.27
N ARG A 221 -29.07 -16.42 53.59
CA ARG A 221 -29.18 -17.78 53.05
C ARG A 221 -29.23 -17.81 51.54
N ILE A 222 -30.03 -16.94 50.93
CA ILE A 222 -30.20 -16.88 49.47
C ILE A 222 -29.92 -15.45 49.03
N SER A 223 -29.16 -15.31 47.97
CA SER A 223 -28.84 -14.02 47.40
C SER A 223 -28.86 -14.09 45.88
N ILE A 224 -29.37 -13.03 45.26
CA ILE A 224 -29.43 -12.85 43.81
C ILE A 224 -28.75 -11.52 43.49
N GLY A 225 -27.98 -11.50 42.42
CA GLY A 225 -27.30 -10.29 41.95
C GLY A 225 -27.39 -10.16 40.44
N VAL A 226 -27.53 -8.93 39.98
CA VAL A 226 -27.52 -8.58 38.57
C VAL A 226 -26.60 -7.40 38.34
N SER A 227 -25.93 -7.37 37.20
CA SER A 227 -25.00 -6.32 36.87
C SER A 227 -24.95 -6.08 35.37
N PRO A 228 -25.49 -4.96 34.87
CA PRO A 228 -25.22 -4.51 33.52
C PRO A 228 -23.72 -4.31 33.29
N ARG A 229 -23.26 -4.59 32.08
CA ARG A 229 -21.88 -4.42 31.65
C ARG A 229 -21.87 -3.47 30.47
N ILE A 230 -21.15 -2.37 30.60
CA ILE A 230 -20.93 -1.39 29.55
C ILE A 230 -19.45 -1.43 29.22
N LEU A 231 -19.12 -1.89 28.01
CA LEU A 231 -17.74 -2.07 27.59
C LEU A 231 -17.42 -1.10 26.47
N TYR A 232 -16.23 -0.54 26.53
CA TYR A 232 -15.65 0.23 25.43
C TYR A 232 -14.39 -0.49 24.96
N GLY A 233 -14.40 -0.87 23.68
CA GLY A 233 -13.31 -1.56 23.02
C GLY A 233 -12.66 -0.65 21.98
N MET A 234 -11.34 -0.68 21.89
CA MET A 234 -10.57 -0.01 20.84
C MET A 234 -9.46 -0.92 20.35
N GLY A 235 -9.04 -0.75 19.09
CA GLY A 235 -7.92 -1.45 18.51
C GLY A 235 -7.18 -0.60 17.48
N ASN A 236 -5.87 -0.83 17.39
CA ASN A 236 -4.98 -0.27 16.39
C ASN A 236 -4.00 -1.37 15.95
N PHE A 237 -3.93 -1.60 14.65
CA PHE A 237 -3.14 -2.66 14.04
C PHE A 237 -2.23 -2.04 12.99
N GLN A 238 -0.93 -2.34 13.07
CA GLN A 238 0.05 -2.00 12.03
C GLN A 238 0.91 -3.21 11.72
N ASN A 239 0.27 -4.20 11.10
CA ASN A 239 0.80 -5.51 10.83
C ASN A 239 0.90 -5.79 9.32
N THR A 240 1.60 -6.88 9.00
CA THR A 240 1.74 -7.39 7.64
C THR A 240 1.05 -8.75 7.58
N VAL A 241 0.20 -8.95 6.58
CA VAL A 241 -0.46 -10.23 6.32
C VAL A 241 -0.07 -10.74 4.94
N PHE A 242 0.06 -12.06 4.81
CA PHE A 242 0.36 -12.69 3.53
C PHE A 242 -0.92 -13.37 3.04
N VAL A 243 -1.44 -12.89 1.92
CA VAL A 243 -2.76 -13.29 1.39
C VAL A 243 -2.55 -14.15 0.15
N PRO A 244 -3.00 -15.43 0.14
CA PRO A 244 -2.93 -16.26 -1.04
C PRO A 244 -3.81 -15.70 -2.17
N LEU A 245 -3.28 -15.64 -3.39
CA LEU A 245 -4.01 -15.22 -4.60
C LEU A 245 -4.29 -16.37 -5.58
N GLY A 246 -3.58 -17.50 -5.43
CA GLY A 246 -3.74 -18.66 -6.32
C GLY A 246 -2.79 -19.80 -6.00
N THR A 247 -3.11 -20.98 -6.53
CA THR A 247 -2.30 -22.20 -6.43
C THR A 247 -1.84 -22.66 -7.82
N PRO A 248 -0.82 -23.53 -7.94
CA PRO A 248 -0.42 -24.04 -9.26
C PRO A 248 -1.56 -24.75 -10.01
N GLN A 249 -2.47 -25.42 -9.29
CA GLN A 249 -3.60 -26.14 -9.88
C GLN A 249 -4.78 -25.20 -10.23
N LYS A 250 -4.91 -24.09 -9.51
CA LYS A 250 -5.94 -23.07 -9.72
C LYS A 250 -5.30 -21.68 -9.52
N PRO A 251 -4.60 -21.15 -10.53
CA PRO A 251 -3.99 -19.83 -10.45
C PRO A 251 -5.07 -18.75 -10.34
N GLY A 252 -4.75 -17.66 -9.64
CA GLY A 252 -5.55 -16.44 -9.72
C GLY A 252 -5.38 -15.86 -11.12
N LYS A 253 -6.48 -15.63 -11.83
CA LYS A 253 -6.42 -15.18 -13.23
C LYS A 253 -6.97 -13.77 -13.33
N VAL A 254 -6.15 -12.85 -13.82
CA VAL A 254 -6.57 -11.52 -14.23
C VAL A 254 -6.59 -11.50 -15.76
N GLU A 255 -7.75 -11.24 -16.34
CA GLU A 255 -7.91 -11.05 -17.77
C GLU A 255 -8.18 -9.58 -18.04
N THR A 256 -7.36 -8.97 -18.89
CA THR A 256 -7.57 -7.63 -19.42
C THR A 256 -7.45 -7.65 -20.94
N ASN A 257 -7.78 -6.54 -21.58
CA ASN A 257 -7.61 -6.40 -23.02
C ASN A 257 -6.67 -5.24 -23.31
N LEU A 258 -5.92 -5.34 -24.41
CA LEU A 258 -5.03 -4.27 -24.85
C LEU A 258 -5.77 -2.95 -25.15
N GLN A 259 -7.05 -3.01 -25.56
CA GLN A 259 -7.90 -1.82 -25.76
C GLN A 259 -8.11 -1.02 -24.47
N ASP A 260 -8.01 -1.67 -23.30
CA ASP A 260 -8.22 -1.02 -22.01
C ASP A 260 -7.04 -0.14 -21.58
N PHE A 261 -5.89 -0.23 -22.27
CA PHE A 261 -4.67 0.50 -21.94
C PHE A 261 -4.53 1.74 -22.83
N ASP A 262 -4.30 2.92 -22.25
CA ASP A 262 -4.04 4.14 -23.02
C ASP A 262 -2.72 4.05 -23.80
N GLU A 263 -1.70 3.45 -23.20
CA GLU A 263 -0.41 3.12 -23.79
C GLU A 263 0.04 1.73 -23.29
N ILE A 264 0.75 0.96 -24.13
CA ILE A 264 1.32 -0.32 -23.70
C ILE A 264 2.59 -0.03 -22.87
N PRO A 265 2.64 -0.41 -21.58
CA PRO A 265 3.84 -0.25 -20.77
C PRO A 265 5.05 -0.92 -21.44
N SER A 266 6.22 -0.29 -21.41
CA SER A 266 7.43 -0.82 -22.04
C SER A 266 7.81 -2.22 -21.51
N SER A 267 7.51 -2.50 -20.24
CA SER A 267 7.69 -3.81 -19.61
C SER A 267 6.79 -4.91 -20.19
N MET A 268 5.74 -4.54 -20.94
CA MET A 268 4.83 -5.46 -21.62
C MET A 268 5.14 -5.65 -23.09
N ILE A 269 6.15 -4.96 -23.64
CA ILE A 269 6.57 -5.10 -25.03
C ILE A 269 7.57 -6.25 -25.10
N PRO A 270 7.22 -7.43 -25.64
CA PRO A 270 8.18 -8.51 -25.78
C PRO A 270 9.27 -8.11 -26.77
N GLU A 271 10.46 -8.71 -26.68
CA GLU A 271 11.59 -8.43 -27.57
C GLU A 271 11.19 -8.48 -29.05
N ALA A 272 10.38 -9.48 -29.44
CA ALA A 272 9.85 -9.63 -30.79
C ALA A 272 8.95 -8.45 -31.24
N MET A 273 8.16 -7.86 -30.33
CA MET A 273 7.35 -6.68 -30.62
C MET A 273 8.24 -5.43 -30.67
N GLY A 274 9.27 -5.35 -29.83
CA GLY A 274 10.29 -4.29 -29.88
C GLY A 274 11.03 -4.26 -31.22
N GLU A 275 11.46 -5.42 -31.72
CA GLU A 275 12.05 -5.54 -33.06
C GLU A 275 11.06 -5.17 -34.17
N LEU A 276 9.76 -5.48 -34.01
CA LEU A 276 8.73 -5.07 -34.97
C LEU A 276 8.52 -3.54 -34.96
N ILE A 277 8.46 -2.92 -33.79
CA ILE A 277 8.38 -1.45 -33.63
C ILE A 277 9.60 -0.78 -34.28
N TYR A 278 10.80 -1.33 -34.06
CA TYR A 278 12.02 -0.87 -34.72
C TYR A 278 11.93 -1.02 -36.24
N ALA A 279 11.51 -2.19 -36.73
CA ALA A 279 11.44 -2.46 -38.17
C ALA A 279 10.42 -1.54 -38.87
N VAL A 280 9.23 -1.35 -38.32
CA VAL A 280 8.17 -0.53 -38.94
C VAL A 280 8.50 0.97 -38.92
N ASN A 281 9.15 1.45 -37.85
CA ASN A 281 9.53 2.86 -37.72
C ASN A 281 10.84 3.23 -38.46
N THR A 282 11.61 2.24 -38.94
CA THR A 282 12.87 2.45 -39.68
C THR A 282 12.73 2.13 -41.17
N ALA A 283 13.72 2.54 -41.99
CA ALA A 283 13.72 2.32 -43.44
C ALA A 283 13.66 0.84 -43.88
N GLN A 284 13.92 -0.10 -42.96
CA GLN A 284 13.78 -1.54 -43.19
C GLN A 284 12.31 -2.01 -43.26
N GLY A 285 11.36 -1.18 -42.80
CA GLY A 285 9.92 -1.50 -42.72
C GLY A 285 9.10 -1.23 -43.97
N ASN A 286 9.65 -0.68 -45.06
CA ASN A 286 8.86 -0.23 -46.22
C ASN A 286 7.96 -1.32 -46.83
N ALA A 287 8.38 -2.60 -46.82
CA ALA A 287 7.54 -3.71 -47.29
C ALA A 287 6.52 -4.18 -46.25
N LEU A 288 6.88 -4.12 -44.96
CA LEU A 288 6.02 -4.55 -43.85
C LEU A 288 4.91 -3.54 -43.55
N ALA A 289 5.26 -2.25 -43.51
CA ALA A 289 4.33 -1.14 -43.35
C ALA A 289 3.30 -1.11 -44.50
N ALA A 290 3.73 -1.41 -45.73
CA ALA A 290 2.84 -1.54 -46.88
C ALA A 290 1.81 -2.68 -46.75
N LEU A 291 2.19 -3.82 -46.14
CA LEU A 291 1.29 -4.97 -45.93
C LEU A 291 0.21 -4.71 -44.87
N ALA A 292 0.49 -3.89 -43.86
CA ALA A 292 -0.48 -3.50 -42.85
C ALA A 292 -1.42 -2.35 -43.29
N GLY A 293 -1.36 -1.94 -44.56
CA GLY A 293 -2.07 -0.75 -45.04
C GLY A 293 -1.50 0.56 -44.49
N ILE A 294 -0.39 0.49 -43.75
CA ILE A 294 0.40 1.61 -43.26
C ILE A 294 1.42 2.01 -44.33
N GLY A 295 1.05 1.91 -45.61
CA GLY A 295 1.95 2.21 -46.73
C GLY A 295 2.35 3.67 -46.71
N ILE A 296 3.46 3.99 -46.04
CA ILE A 296 4.04 5.32 -46.06
C ILE A 296 4.91 5.38 -47.30
N GLY A 297 4.35 5.86 -48.41
CA GLY A 297 5.14 6.16 -49.59
C GLY A 297 6.29 7.10 -49.22
N GLY A 298 7.52 6.60 -49.30
CA GLY A 298 8.74 7.38 -49.05
C GLY A 298 8.87 7.92 -47.62
N GLY A 299 9.32 7.07 -46.68
CA GLY A 299 10.28 7.54 -45.66
C GLY A 299 9.85 8.64 -44.68
N LYS A 300 8.58 8.79 -44.26
CA LYS A 300 8.23 9.90 -43.34
C LYS A 300 8.90 9.88 -41.97
N HIS A 301 9.35 8.75 -41.44
CA HIS A 301 9.67 8.64 -40.01
C HIS A 301 11.17 8.65 -39.67
N LEU A 302 12.06 8.15 -40.54
CA LEU A 302 13.53 8.25 -40.34
C LEU A 302 14.29 8.81 -41.56
N ASP A 303 13.64 8.96 -42.72
CA ASP A 303 14.28 9.43 -43.97
C ASP A 303 14.51 10.96 -43.98
N ASN A 304 14.28 11.62 -42.84
CA ASN A 304 14.75 12.97 -42.59
C ASN A 304 16.30 13.05 -42.66
N LYS A 305 17.03 11.94 -42.43
CA LYS A 305 18.48 11.87 -42.64
C LYS A 305 18.87 12.16 -44.11
N LEU A 306 18.03 11.88 -45.11
CA LEU A 306 18.26 12.24 -46.52
C LEU A 306 17.70 13.62 -46.87
N ARG A 307 16.56 14.03 -46.29
CA ARG A 307 15.94 15.35 -46.48
C ARG A 307 16.87 16.52 -46.12
N TYR A 308 17.66 16.38 -45.06
CA TYR A 308 18.55 17.44 -44.55
C TYR A 308 20.01 17.34 -45.01
N LYS A 309 20.42 16.21 -45.59
CA LYS A 309 21.77 16.02 -46.15
C LYS A 309 21.92 16.52 -47.59
N LEU A 310 20.85 17.01 -48.21
CA LEU A 310 20.91 17.67 -49.51
C LEU A 310 21.41 19.12 -49.33
N PRO A 311 22.57 19.50 -49.88
CA PRO A 311 23.12 20.83 -49.71
C PRO A 311 22.36 21.82 -50.60
N THR A 312 21.31 22.44 -50.07
CA THR A 312 20.75 23.66 -50.63
C THR A 312 21.12 24.84 -49.74
N LEU A 313 21.59 25.94 -50.33
CA LEU A 313 21.94 27.18 -49.62
C LEU A 313 20.74 27.80 -48.86
N PHE A 314 19.52 27.32 -49.12
CA PHE A 314 18.28 27.68 -48.42
C PHE A 314 17.49 26.41 -48.13
N ASN A 315 17.43 26.02 -46.86
CA ASN A 315 16.46 25.06 -46.35
C ASN A 315 15.39 25.88 -45.59
N PRO A 316 14.28 26.25 -46.25
CA PRO A 316 13.26 27.12 -45.65
C PRO A 316 12.65 26.50 -44.39
N GLU A 317 12.67 25.17 -44.23
CA GLU A 317 12.23 24.50 -43.00
C GLU A 317 13.18 24.76 -41.82
N ALA A 318 14.49 24.82 -42.05
CA ALA A 318 15.50 25.14 -41.03
C ALA A 318 15.36 26.57 -40.49
N TRP A 319 14.83 27.51 -41.29
CA TRP A 319 14.58 28.89 -40.86
C TRP A 319 13.55 28.98 -39.74
N PHE A 320 12.64 28.00 -39.65
CA PHE A 320 11.65 27.93 -38.59
C PHE A 320 12.20 27.23 -37.33
N GLY A 321 13.51 26.98 -37.24
CA GLY A 321 14.15 26.42 -36.05
C GLY A 321 14.14 24.89 -36.02
N MET A 322 14.13 24.25 -37.18
CA MET A 322 14.25 22.80 -37.29
C MET A 322 15.71 22.36 -37.07
N ALA A 323 15.96 21.59 -36.01
CA ALA A 323 17.28 21.10 -35.64
C ALA A 323 17.80 20.00 -36.58
N ASP A 324 19.11 19.74 -36.60
CA ASP A 324 19.71 18.64 -37.35
C ASP A 324 19.18 17.28 -36.87
N PRO A 325 18.93 16.29 -37.75
CA PRO A 325 18.39 14.98 -37.35
C PRO A 325 19.22 14.21 -36.31
N SER A 326 20.49 14.55 -36.09
CA SER A 326 21.32 13.97 -35.02
C SER A 326 20.78 14.20 -33.60
N VAL A 327 19.87 15.16 -33.40
CA VAL A 327 19.18 15.34 -32.11
C VAL A 327 18.37 14.12 -31.67
N PHE A 328 18.08 13.19 -32.58
CA PHE A 328 17.35 11.97 -32.27
C PHE A 328 18.24 10.73 -32.07
N ASP A 329 19.55 10.83 -32.31
CA ASP A 329 20.45 9.67 -32.22
C ASP A 329 20.50 9.09 -30.78
N GLU A 330 20.22 9.89 -29.74
CA GLU A 330 20.17 9.42 -28.34
C GLU A 330 18.99 8.48 -28.03
N PHE A 331 17.91 8.55 -28.81
CA PHE A 331 16.71 7.72 -28.63
C PHE A 331 16.76 6.42 -29.45
N ILE A 332 17.79 6.22 -30.26
CA ILE A 332 17.92 5.08 -31.17
C ILE A 332 19.13 4.25 -30.75
N ASN A 333 18.92 2.98 -30.41
CA ASN A 333 20.00 2.03 -30.18
C ASN A 333 20.09 1.05 -31.35
N GLU A 334 20.99 1.34 -32.30
CA GLU A 334 21.17 0.51 -33.50
C GLU A 334 21.71 -0.89 -33.16
N ASP A 335 22.58 -1.02 -32.15
CA ASP A 335 23.16 -2.31 -31.73
C ASP A 335 22.12 -3.25 -31.12
N LYS A 336 21.14 -2.68 -30.38
CA LYS A 336 20.06 -3.42 -29.72
C LYS A 336 18.76 -3.48 -30.54
N LYS A 337 18.74 -2.88 -31.74
CA LYS A 337 17.53 -2.72 -32.57
C LYS A 337 16.31 -2.23 -31.77
N SER A 338 16.50 -1.22 -30.95
CA SER A 338 15.44 -0.66 -30.10
C SER A 338 15.36 0.86 -30.24
N ILE A 339 14.16 1.44 -30.16
CA ILE A 339 13.93 2.89 -30.17
C ILE A 339 13.15 3.28 -28.91
N ASP A 340 13.60 4.32 -28.21
CA ASP A 340 12.80 5.02 -27.20
C ASP A 340 11.77 5.91 -27.91
N VAL A 341 10.64 5.31 -28.26
CA VAL A 341 9.55 5.99 -29.00
C VAL A 341 8.99 7.17 -28.19
N ALA A 342 8.86 7.04 -26.87
CA ALA A 342 8.31 8.07 -26.02
C ALA A 342 9.24 9.29 -25.94
N GLY A 343 10.54 9.06 -25.69
CA GLY A 343 11.55 10.12 -25.71
C GLY A 343 11.66 10.80 -27.08
N TYR A 344 11.66 10.02 -28.16
CA TYR A 344 11.67 10.54 -29.53
C TYR A 344 10.43 11.42 -29.80
N ASN A 345 9.23 10.93 -29.49
CA ASN A 345 7.98 11.65 -29.78
C ASN A 345 7.85 12.92 -28.94
N ALA A 346 8.26 12.90 -27.67
CA ALA A 346 8.34 14.10 -26.85
C ALA A 346 9.31 15.13 -27.44
N LYS A 347 10.47 14.69 -27.94
CA LYS A 347 11.43 15.57 -28.62
C LYS A 347 10.87 16.13 -29.93
N VAL A 348 10.15 15.33 -30.70
CA VAL A 348 9.44 15.79 -31.91
C VAL A 348 8.41 16.85 -31.57
N GLU A 349 7.61 16.66 -30.52
CA GLU A 349 6.59 17.62 -30.09
C GLU A 349 7.23 18.96 -29.68
N GLU A 350 8.32 18.93 -28.90
CA GLU A 350 9.10 20.10 -28.52
C GLU A 350 9.62 20.89 -29.74
N ILE A 351 10.21 20.19 -30.71
CA ILE A 351 10.76 20.80 -31.94
C ILE A 351 9.61 21.35 -32.80
N ASN A 352 8.52 20.62 -32.97
CA ASN A 352 7.39 21.04 -33.78
C ASN A 352 6.66 22.26 -33.18
N ALA A 353 6.54 22.33 -31.86
CA ALA A 353 6.02 23.51 -31.16
C ALA A 353 6.90 24.74 -31.42
N THR A 354 8.22 24.55 -31.45
CA THR A 354 9.19 25.62 -31.78
C THR A 354 9.05 26.07 -33.23
N ILE A 355 8.91 25.14 -34.17
CA ILE A 355 8.67 25.41 -35.60
C ILE A 355 7.40 26.23 -35.78
N LYS A 356 6.30 25.80 -35.14
CA LYS A 356 5.02 26.49 -35.21
C LYS A 356 5.10 27.91 -34.65
N LYS A 357 5.75 28.10 -33.50
CA LYS A 357 5.94 29.41 -32.88
C LYS A 357 6.75 30.36 -33.79
N ASN A 358 7.84 29.87 -34.37
CA ASN A 358 8.68 30.66 -35.26
C ASN A 358 7.93 31.00 -36.56
N TRP A 359 7.18 30.05 -37.12
CA TRP A 359 6.31 30.28 -38.28
C TRP A 359 5.28 31.38 -38.01
N GLU A 360 4.55 31.30 -36.90
CA GLU A 360 3.56 32.32 -36.51
C GLU A 360 4.20 33.70 -36.31
N HIS A 361 5.40 33.75 -35.71
CA HIS A 361 6.16 34.99 -35.55
C HIS A 361 6.53 35.60 -36.91
N TYR A 362 7.19 34.85 -37.80
CA TYR A 362 7.59 35.37 -39.11
C TYR A 362 6.38 35.78 -39.94
N LYS A 363 5.30 34.98 -39.92
CA LYS A 363 4.03 35.32 -40.55
C LYS A 363 3.46 36.64 -40.03
N GLY A 364 3.47 36.85 -38.72
CA GLY A 364 3.05 38.11 -38.09
C GLY A 364 3.94 39.31 -38.46
N GLU A 365 5.27 39.14 -38.47
CA GLU A 365 6.21 40.18 -38.90
C GLU A 365 6.02 40.56 -40.39
N TRP A 366 5.63 39.60 -41.24
CA TRP A 366 5.20 39.86 -42.62
C TRP A 366 3.89 40.63 -42.69
N GLU A 367 2.86 40.20 -41.98
CA GLU A 367 1.55 40.86 -41.95
C GLU A 367 1.64 42.30 -41.41
N ASN A 368 2.58 42.57 -40.50
CA ASN A 368 2.85 43.89 -39.94
C ASN A 368 3.80 44.76 -40.80
N GLY A 369 4.29 44.25 -41.93
CA GLY A 369 5.15 45.00 -42.86
C GLY A 369 6.60 45.21 -42.41
N ASN A 370 7.02 44.52 -41.34
CA ASN A 370 8.40 44.55 -40.84
C ASN A 370 9.33 43.67 -41.69
N LEU A 371 8.77 42.67 -42.37
CA LEU A 371 9.42 41.87 -43.39
C LEU A 371 8.82 42.21 -44.76
N GLU A 372 9.67 42.60 -45.71
CA GLU A 372 9.24 43.04 -47.05
C GLU A 372 9.61 42.01 -48.12
N TRP A 373 8.66 41.63 -48.98
CA TRP A 373 8.92 40.78 -50.14
C TRP A 373 9.62 41.59 -51.24
N ARG A 374 10.93 41.42 -51.41
CA ARG A 374 11.62 42.00 -52.57
C ARG A 374 11.71 41.00 -53.71
N TYR A 375 10.74 41.08 -54.62
CA TYR A 375 10.97 40.64 -55.99
C TYR A 375 11.78 41.76 -56.67
N ASN A 376 13.05 41.51 -57.00
CA ASN A 376 13.87 42.51 -57.68
C ASN A 376 13.41 42.64 -59.13
N ASP A 377 12.64 43.67 -59.44
CA ASP A 377 12.01 43.91 -60.73
C ASP A 377 12.90 44.74 -61.69
N LYS A 378 14.14 45.10 -61.33
CA LYS A 378 14.95 46.02 -62.17
C LYS A 378 16.41 45.67 -62.45
N THR A 379 16.91 44.48 -62.15
CA THR A 379 18.10 43.88 -62.79
C THR A 379 18.35 42.53 -62.15
N CYS A 380 17.76 41.46 -62.67
CA CYS A 380 18.14 40.05 -62.48
C CYS A 380 17.04 39.17 -63.08
N ALA A 381 17.32 38.47 -64.19
CA ALA A 381 16.70 37.16 -64.36
C ALA A 381 17.55 36.18 -63.56
N SER A 382 17.01 35.71 -62.44
CA SER A 382 17.51 34.56 -61.65
C SER A 382 18.94 34.71 -61.07
N GLN A 383 19.07 35.47 -60.00
CA GLN A 383 20.11 35.22 -58.98
C GLN A 383 19.48 35.25 -57.59
N THR A 384 19.33 34.07 -56.99
CA THR A 384 19.13 33.89 -55.56
C THR A 384 20.50 33.89 -54.88
N THR A 385 20.86 35.01 -54.27
CA THR A 385 21.87 35.04 -53.21
C THR A 385 21.31 35.93 -52.10
N ILE A 386 21.06 35.35 -50.93
CA ILE A 386 21.02 36.13 -49.69
C ILE A 386 22.49 36.38 -49.33
N CYS A 387 22.90 37.63 -49.35
CA CYS A 387 24.20 38.02 -48.79
C CYS A 387 24.12 37.88 -47.26
N LEU A 388 24.88 36.94 -46.70
CA LEU A 388 25.19 36.93 -45.27
C LEU A 388 26.11 38.12 -44.94
N PRO A 389 26.00 38.70 -43.73
CA PRO A 389 26.93 39.73 -43.27
C PRO A 389 28.30 39.08 -43.00
N THR A 390 29.22 39.17 -43.96
CA THR A 390 30.64 38.98 -43.63
C THR A 390 31.11 40.18 -42.81
N LEU A 391 31.74 39.88 -41.68
CA LEU A 391 32.28 40.72 -40.58
C LEU A 391 33.17 41.93 -40.96
N PHE A 392 33.17 42.44 -42.18
CA PHE A 392 34.08 43.51 -42.59
C PHE A 392 33.44 44.46 -43.61
N ASN A 393 32.72 45.49 -43.13
CA ASN A 393 33.06 46.92 -43.30
C ASN A 393 31.89 47.85 -42.88
N PRO A 394 32.16 49.07 -42.39
CA PRO A 394 31.16 50.01 -41.90
C PRO A 394 30.70 50.98 -43.00
N VAL A 395 29.40 51.04 -43.27
CA VAL A 395 28.69 52.21 -43.81
C VAL A 395 27.23 52.14 -43.30
N PRO A 396 26.53 53.28 -43.12
CA PRO A 396 25.57 53.46 -42.05
C PRO A 396 24.21 52.84 -42.40
N ASN A 397 23.77 51.87 -41.61
CA ASN A 397 22.42 51.30 -41.64
C ASN A 397 21.66 51.76 -40.38
N GLU A 398 20.35 51.98 -40.51
CA GLU A 398 19.47 52.01 -39.33
C GLU A 398 19.34 50.59 -38.77
N THR A 399 19.62 50.46 -37.48
CA THR A 399 19.48 49.21 -36.72
C THR A 399 18.12 49.16 -36.02
N TYR A 400 17.48 47.99 -36.01
CA TYR A 400 16.35 47.72 -35.13
C TYR A 400 16.70 46.56 -34.18
N THR A 401 16.12 46.54 -33.00
CA THR A 401 16.30 45.45 -32.03
C THR A 401 15.05 44.58 -32.00
N THR A 402 15.24 43.26 -32.09
CA THR A 402 14.18 42.26 -31.91
C THR A 402 14.62 41.24 -30.86
N THR A 403 13.68 40.58 -30.19
CA THR A 403 13.99 39.60 -29.14
C THR A 403 13.54 38.21 -29.60
N LEU A 404 14.50 37.32 -29.80
CA LEU A 404 14.28 35.92 -30.18
C LEU A 404 14.75 35.04 -29.02
N ASN A 405 13.88 34.15 -28.54
CA ASN A 405 14.15 33.26 -27.40
C ASN A 405 14.63 33.96 -26.11
N GLY A 406 14.15 35.18 -25.85
CA GLY A 406 14.48 35.94 -24.64
C GLY A 406 15.80 36.71 -24.72
N GLU A 407 16.54 36.60 -25.83
CA GLU A 407 17.76 37.37 -26.08
C GLU A 407 17.50 38.48 -27.10
N THR A 408 17.88 39.71 -26.74
CA THR A 408 17.75 40.88 -27.62
C THR A 408 18.88 40.90 -28.63
N GLN A 409 18.52 40.86 -29.91
CA GLN A 409 19.47 40.91 -31.03
C GLN A 409 19.21 42.13 -31.91
N THR A 410 20.28 42.66 -32.50
CA THR A 410 20.23 43.84 -33.37
C THR A 410 20.21 43.41 -34.84
N GLY A 411 19.12 43.72 -35.55
CA GLY A 411 18.98 43.56 -37.00
C GLY A 411 19.37 44.84 -37.76
N TYR A 412 19.84 44.69 -39.00
CA TYR A 412 20.27 45.80 -39.85
C TYR A 412 19.30 46.01 -41.03
N LYS A 413 18.90 47.25 -41.31
CA LYS A 413 18.10 47.63 -42.49
C LYS A 413 18.99 48.32 -43.53
N PHE A 414 19.09 47.75 -44.73
CA PHE A 414 19.90 48.30 -45.83
C PHE A 414 19.17 49.40 -46.62
N VAL A 415 19.83 50.54 -46.83
CA VAL A 415 19.38 51.62 -47.71
C VAL A 415 20.39 51.80 -48.86
N ASN A 416 20.07 51.22 -50.03
CA ASN A 416 20.74 51.32 -51.34
C ASN A 416 22.21 50.85 -51.46
N GLY A 417 22.48 49.91 -52.40
CA GLY A 417 23.85 49.64 -52.88
C GLY A 417 23.99 48.39 -53.76
N VAL A 418 24.69 48.55 -54.89
CA VAL A 418 25.01 47.57 -55.95
C VAL A 418 26.05 46.53 -55.48
N ASN A 419 25.91 45.26 -55.86
CA ASN A 419 26.83 44.15 -55.51
C ASN A 419 27.88 43.86 -56.61
N TYR A 420 29.14 43.62 -56.22
CA TYR A 420 30.23 43.14 -57.09
C TYR A 420 30.78 41.80 -56.56
N CYS A 421 31.01 40.82 -57.43
CA CYS A 421 31.83 39.62 -57.18
C CYS A 421 32.62 39.27 -58.45
N ILE A 422 33.92 39.61 -58.48
CA ILE A 422 34.87 39.20 -59.53
C ILE A 422 35.94 38.34 -58.87
N GLN A 423 36.16 37.12 -59.36
CA GLN A 423 37.39 36.36 -59.08
C GLN A 423 38.29 36.36 -60.32
N ASN A 424 39.52 36.87 -60.16
CA ASN A 424 40.56 36.82 -61.18
C ASN A 424 41.12 35.39 -61.31
N GLY A 425 40.82 34.73 -62.43
CA GLY A 425 41.73 33.96 -63.30
C GLY A 425 42.66 32.85 -62.78
N HIS A 426 42.90 32.65 -61.49
CA HIS A 426 43.90 31.68 -61.01
C HIS A 426 43.55 31.06 -59.66
N THR A 427 42.48 30.27 -59.57
CA THR A 427 42.35 29.25 -58.51
C THR A 427 41.66 28.00 -59.04
N THR A 428 42.39 26.90 -59.13
CA THR A 428 41.84 25.55 -59.23
C THR A 428 41.63 25.03 -57.81
N SER A 429 40.56 25.47 -57.13
CA SER A 429 40.06 24.76 -55.95
C SER A 429 38.88 23.88 -56.37
N GLY A 430 39.04 22.57 -56.27
CA GLY A 430 38.14 21.55 -56.81
C GLY A 430 36.81 21.38 -56.07
N PHE A 431 36.18 22.46 -55.59
CA PHE A 431 35.00 22.39 -54.73
C PHE A 431 33.74 23.10 -55.27
N PHE A 432 33.79 23.75 -56.44
CA PHE A 432 32.63 24.50 -56.99
C PHE A 432 32.42 24.31 -58.51
N GLY A 433 31.96 23.11 -58.91
CA GLY A 433 31.12 22.91 -60.11
C GLY A 433 31.73 23.03 -61.51
N CYS A 434 32.96 23.52 -61.70
CA CYS A 434 33.52 23.79 -63.03
C CYS A 434 34.40 22.66 -63.62
N GLN A 435 34.20 21.40 -63.21
CA GLN A 435 35.19 20.33 -63.43
C GLN A 435 35.32 19.77 -64.87
N HIS A 436 34.44 20.11 -65.82
CA HIS A 436 34.48 19.54 -67.18
C HIS A 436 34.27 20.55 -68.32
N MET A 437 34.53 21.84 -68.09
CA MET A 437 34.26 22.92 -69.07
C MET A 437 35.51 23.43 -69.81
N GLY A 438 36.49 22.56 -70.07
CA GLY A 438 37.77 22.94 -70.69
C GLY A 438 37.64 23.63 -72.06
N GLU A 439 36.98 22.98 -73.03
CA GLU A 439 36.74 23.57 -74.37
C GLU A 439 35.83 24.80 -74.31
N THR A 440 34.89 24.84 -73.35
CA THR A 440 33.95 25.95 -73.15
C THR A 440 34.65 27.22 -72.65
N MET A 441 35.66 27.05 -71.78
CA MET A 441 36.48 28.16 -71.28
C MET A 441 37.43 28.71 -72.36
N GLU A 442 37.96 27.86 -73.25
CA GLU A 442 38.75 28.32 -74.40
C GLU A 442 37.91 29.15 -75.39
N LYS A 443 36.67 28.72 -75.66
CA LYS A 443 35.75 29.42 -76.56
C LYS A 443 35.26 30.76 -76.00
N ALA A 444 35.04 30.83 -74.68
CA ALA A 444 34.71 32.09 -74.00
C ALA A 444 35.88 33.10 -74.08
N LYS A 445 37.12 32.60 -74.03
CA LYS A 445 38.34 33.42 -74.17
C LYS A 445 38.51 33.98 -75.60
N GLU A 446 38.16 33.22 -76.63
CA GLU A 446 38.17 33.69 -78.04
C GLU A 446 37.11 34.75 -78.34
N LEU A 447 35.95 34.69 -77.66
CA LEU A 447 34.82 35.61 -77.85
C LEU A 447 34.87 36.85 -76.96
N GLY A 448 35.83 36.93 -76.04
CA GLY A 448 35.92 37.99 -75.07
C GLY A 448 34.76 38.00 -74.06
N ALA A 449 34.52 36.86 -73.44
CA ALA A 449 33.46 36.61 -72.46
C ALA A 449 33.99 35.91 -71.20
N TYR A 450 33.26 36.00 -70.09
CA TYR A 450 33.53 35.25 -68.85
C TYR A 450 32.36 34.34 -68.44
N VAL A 451 32.67 33.26 -67.72
CA VAL A 451 31.71 32.21 -67.35
C VAL A 451 31.47 32.23 -65.84
N ASN A 452 30.20 32.24 -65.44
CA ASN A 452 29.82 32.05 -64.04
C ASN A 452 29.70 30.55 -63.73
N CYS A 453 30.68 30.02 -62.98
CA CYS A 453 30.76 28.61 -62.60
C CYS A 453 29.63 28.10 -61.69
N TYR A 454 28.84 29.00 -61.09
CA TYR A 454 27.73 28.62 -60.20
C TYR A 454 26.40 28.42 -60.93
N THR A 455 26.24 29.02 -62.12
CA THR A 455 24.95 29.04 -62.86
C THR A 455 25.07 28.58 -64.32
N GLY A 456 26.28 28.40 -64.86
CA GLY A 456 26.49 27.97 -66.25
C GLY A 456 26.14 29.04 -67.30
N THR A 457 26.01 30.31 -66.90
CA THR A 457 25.61 31.42 -67.78
C THR A 457 26.80 32.20 -68.35
N PHE A 458 26.61 32.73 -69.57
CA PHE A 458 27.64 33.43 -70.37
C PHE A 458 27.42 34.94 -70.39
N TYR A 459 28.48 35.71 -70.11
CA TYR A 459 28.48 37.17 -70.16
C TYR A 459 29.64 37.70 -71.00
N ASP A 460 29.40 38.74 -71.81
CA ASP A 460 30.48 39.47 -72.48
C ASP A 460 31.25 40.40 -71.50
N TYR A 461 32.40 40.94 -71.91
CA TYR A 461 33.21 41.85 -71.06
C TYR A 461 32.52 43.18 -70.70
N ASN A 462 31.35 43.49 -71.29
CA ASN A 462 30.53 44.64 -70.91
C ASN A 462 29.40 44.27 -69.93
N GLY A 463 29.28 42.98 -69.56
CA GLY A 463 28.32 42.46 -68.59
C GLY A 463 26.98 42.01 -69.17
N ASN A 464 26.84 41.87 -70.49
CA ASN A 464 25.56 41.47 -71.09
C ASN A 464 25.41 39.94 -71.20
N LEU A 465 24.26 39.43 -70.78
CA LEU A 465 23.91 37.99 -70.78
C LEU A 465 23.62 37.49 -72.20
N GLN A 466 24.29 36.44 -72.65
CA GLN A 466 24.19 35.97 -74.04
C GLN A 466 23.25 34.76 -74.23
N THR A 467 23.07 33.88 -73.24
CA THR A 467 22.02 32.83 -73.23
C THR A 467 21.59 32.47 -71.79
N SER A 468 20.33 32.09 -71.56
CA SER A 468 19.80 31.70 -70.24
C SER A 468 19.34 30.24 -70.20
N ASN A 469 19.61 29.55 -69.08
CA ASN A 469 18.94 28.30 -68.70
C ASN A 469 18.16 28.60 -67.40
N PRO A 470 16.83 28.38 -67.34
CA PRO A 470 16.01 28.92 -66.25
C PRO A 470 16.02 27.98 -65.03
N GLY A 471 16.40 28.51 -63.87
CA GLY A 471 16.08 27.94 -62.56
C GLY A 471 15.17 28.92 -61.79
N PRO A 472 14.12 28.47 -61.09
CA PRO A 472 13.19 29.37 -60.40
C PRO A 472 13.74 29.88 -59.06
N CYS A 473 13.59 31.18 -58.80
CA CYS A 473 13.55 31.74 -57.45
C CYS A 473 12.14 31.51 -56.89
N ALA A 474 12.00 30.89 -55.71
CA ALA A 474 10.69 30.70 -55.06
C ALA A 474 10.68 31.36 -53.67
N TYR A 475 9.48 31.77 -53.25
CA TYR A 475 9.15 32.15 -51.88
C TYR A 475 9.74 31.11 -50.89
N PRO A 476 10.21 31.49 -49.68
CA PRO A 476 10.37 30.56 -48.56
C PRO A 476 8.98 30.13 -48.06
N THR A 477 8.16 29.60 -48.95
CA THR A 477 7.02 28.77 -48.61
C THR A 477 7.58 27.42 -48.19
N PRO A 478 7.13 26.88 -47.04
CA PRO A 478 7.49 25.52 -46.66
C PRO A 478 7.28 24.56 -47.82
N THR A 479 8.24 23.69 -48.08
CA THR A 479 8.12 22.67 -49.13
C THR A 479 6.96 21.72 -48.86
N GLU A 480 6.62 21.54 -47.58
CA GLU A 480 5.45 20.82 -47.12
C GLU A 480 4.83 21.53 -45.91
N THR A 481 3.50 21.54 -45.85
CA THR A 481 2.76 22.01 -44.68
C THR A 481 2.01 20.88 -44.00
N ASP A 482 1.69 21.09 -42.73
CA ASP A 482 0.67 20.33 -42.03
C ASP A 482 -0.76 20.77 -42.45
N GLU A 483 -1.78 20.18 -41.83
CA GLU A 483 -3.20 20.46 -42.11
C GLU A 483 -3.60 21.91 -41.79
N ASN A 484 -2.81 22.62 -40.98
CA ASN A 484 -3.05 24.00 -40.57
C ASN A 484 -2.21 25.02 -41.37
N GLY A 485 -1.47 24.56 -42.39
CA GLY A 485 -0.61 25.41 -43.22
C GLY A 485 0.71 25.83 -42.54
N VAL A 486 1.10 25.19 -41.43
CA VAL A 486 2.39 25.40 -40.74
C VAL A 486 3.45 24.53 -41.42
N PRO A 487 4.74 24.95 -41.50
CA PRO A 487 5.82 24.10 -41.96
C PRO A 487 5.79 22.75 -41.27
N ARG A 488 5.77 21.68 -42.06
CA ARG A 488 5.73 20.31 -41.52
C ARG A 488 7.05 20.02 -40.80
N GLY A 489 6.97 19.80 -39.50
CA GLY A 489 8.12 19.40 -38.67
C GLY A 489 8.39 17.90 -38.71
N TYR A 490 9.06 17.38 -37.68
CA TYR A 490 9.35 15.96 -37.54
C TYR A 490 8.05 15.15 -37.33
N ALA A 491 7.99 13.94 -37.88
CA ALA A 491 6.87 13.02 -37.65
C ALA A 491 7.13 12.20 -36.38
N THR A 492 6.10 11.98 -35.57
CA THR A 492 6.16 11.04 -34.44
C THR A 492 6.27 9.61 -34.95
N LEU A 493 6.99 8.75 -34.23
CA LEU A 493 7.01 7.31 -34.45
C LEU A 493 5.73 6.68 -33.91
N MET A 494 5.33 5.56 -34.52
CA MET A 494 4.21 4.76 -34.01
C MET A 494 4.66 4.04 -32.75
N ASP A 495 3.91 4.23 -31.67
CA ASP A 495 4.09 3.46 -30.45
C ASP A 495 3.56 2.03 -30.59
N ALA A 496 3.80 1.21 -29.57
CA ALA A 496 3.39 -0.18 -29.56
C ALA A 496 1.87 -0.37 -29.68
N LYS A 497 1.07 0.56 -29.14
CA LYS A 497 -0.39 0.52 -29.19
C LYS A 497 -0.89 0.86 -30.57
N GLU A 498 -0.45 1.98 -31.14
CA GLU A 498 -0.81 2.40 -32.49
C GLU A 498 -0.43 1.31 -33.50
N LEU A 499 0.76 0.73 -33.35
CA LEU A 499 1.19 -0.39 -34.16
C LEU A 499 0.28 -1.61 -33.98
N SER A 500 -0.02 -1.99 -32.74
CA SER A 500 -0.92 -3.12 -32.48
C SER A 500 -2.30 -2.91 -33.11
N GLU A 501 -2.89 -1.72 -33.04
CA GLU A 501 -4.19 -1.41 -33.66
C GLU A 501 -4.13 -1.54 -35.19
N LYS A 502 -3.09 -1.00 -35.84
CA LYS A 502 -2.93 -1.07 -37.30
C LYS A 502 -2.74 -2.50 -37.82
N PHE A 503 -2.13 -3.36 -37.02
CA PHE A 503 -1.96 -4.78 -37.34
C PHE A 503 -3.15 -5.65 -36.88
N GLY A 504 -4.26 -5.04 -36.41
CA GLY A 504 -5.45 -5.78 -35.96
C GLY A 504 -5.24 -6.54 -34.64
N MET A 505 -4.20 -6.17 -33.89
CA MET A 505 -3.83 -6.68 -32.57
C MET A 505 -4.32 -5.79 -31.42
N GLY A 506 -5.08 -4.74 -31.73
CA GLY A 506 -5.62 -3.83 -30.72
C GLY A 506 -6.55 -4.52 -29.71
N ASP A 507 -7.16 -5.66 -30.07
CA ASP A 507 -8.11 -6.44 -29.24
C ASP A 507 -7.47 -7.69 -28.58
N MET A 508 -6.18 -7.64 -28.27
CA MET A 508 -5.50 -8.80 -27.70
C MET A 508 -5.85 -8.99 -26.22
N ASN A 509 -6.23 -10.22 -25.88
CA ASN A 509 -6.39 -10.63 -24.49
C ASN A 509 -5.04 -10.75 -23.81
N ILE A 510 -4.94 -10.11 -22.65
CA ILE A 510 -3.80 -10.15 -21.74
C ILE A 510 -4.23 -10.98 -20.55
N THR A 511 -3.56 -12.10 -20.33
CA THR A 511 -3.84 -12.97 -19.18
C THR A 511 -2.68 -12.91 -18.22
N THR A 512 -2.94 -12.61 -16.95
CA THR A 512 -1.95 -12.72 -15.88
C THR A 512 -2.35 -13.78 -14.87
N ASN A 513 -1.51 -14.81 -14.75
CA ASN A 513 -1.66 -15.87 -13.78
C ASN A 513 -0.84 -15.54 -12.53
N LEU A 514 -1.50 -15.60 -11.37
CA LEU A 514 -0.96 -15.32 -10.04
C LEU A 514 -0.92 -16.62 -9.23
N VAL A 515 0.26 -16.99 -8.74
CA VAL A 515 0.46 -18.19 -7.92
C VAL A 515 1.30 -17.85 -6.70
N GLY A 516 0.82 -18.21 -5.51
CA GLY A 516 1.47 -17.90 -4.24
C GLY A 516 0.68 -16.90 -3.40
N ALA A 517 1.38 -16.17 -2.53
CA ALA A 517 0.79 -15.19 -1.62
C ALA A 517 1.38 -13.80 -1.81
N THR A 518 0.52 -12.78 -1.83
CA THR A 518 0.94 -11.38 -1.83
C THR A 518 1.16 -10.88 -0.40
N LYS A 519 2.09 -9.95 -0.24
CA LYS A 519 2.29 -9.24 1.04
C LYS A 519 1.33 -8.06 1.10
N VAL A 520 0.62 -7.90 2.21
CA VAL A 520 -0.26 -6.76 2.46
C VAL A 520 0.16 -6.09 3.76
N ASP A 521 0.65 -4.85 3.66
CA ASP A 521 0.90 -4.01 4.82
C ASP A 521 -0.38 -3.25 5.17
N GLN A 522 -0.96 -3.52 6.33
CA GLN A 522 -2.21 -2.92 6.77
C GLN A 522 -2.03 -2.04 7.99
N LYS A 523 -2.77 -0.95 8.00
CA LYS A 523 -2.96 -0.03 9.12
C LYS A 523 -4.45 0.10 9.35
N SER A 524 -4.91 -0.29 10.53
CA SER A 524 -6.34 -0.24 10.82
C SER A 524 -6.58 0.17 12.26
N LYS A 525 -7.57 1.02 12.48
CA LYS A 525 -8.00 1.43 13.82
C LYS A 525 -9.51 1.38 13.91
N GLY A 526 -10.04 1.04 15.08
CA GLY A 526 -11.48 1.01 15.29
C GLY A 526 -11.83 1.03 16.76
N ALA A 527 -13.04 1.47 17.08
CA ALA A 527 -13.58 1.45 18.43
C ALA A 527 -15.10 1.24 18.42
N ASP A 528 -15.63 0.73 19.53
CA ASP A 528 -17.07 0.52 19.71
C ASP A 528 -17.47 0.44 21.19
N PHE A 529 -18.74 0.73 21.47
CA PHE A 529 -19.39 0.43 22.73
C PHE A 529 -20.23 -0.83 22.60
N ALA A 530 -20.06 -1.76 23.53
CA ALA A 530 -20.84 -2.98 23.58
C ALA A 530 -21.45 -3.20 24.96
N PHE A 531 -22.56 -3.92 24.99
CA PHE A 531 -23.36 -4.11 26.19
C PHE A 531 -23.54 -5.58 26.51
N GLY A 532 -23.58 -5.89 27.80
CA GLY A 532 -23.87 -7.23 28.30
C GLY A 532 -24.43 -7.17 29.72
N TYR A 533 -24.53 -8.33 30.35
CA TYR A 533 -24.95 -8.44 31.74
C TYR A 533 -24.30 -9.63 32.43
N LYS A 534 -24.30 -9.58 33.76
CA LYS A 534 -23.98 -10.67 34.65
C LYS A 534 -25.16 -10.93 35.57
N ALA A 535 -25.47 -12.20 35.77
CA ALA A 535 -26.48 -12.67 36.70
C ALA A 535 -25.84 -13.68 37.64
N ALA A 536 -26.14 -13.57 38.93
CA ALA A 536 -25.53 -14.39 39.96
C ALA A 536 -26.56 -14.84 40.99
N VAL A 537 -26.39 -16.06 41.50
CA VAL A 537 -27.13 -16.61 42.63
C VAL A 537 -26.15 -17.24 43.59
N SER A 538 -26.30 -16.96 44.88
CA SER A 538 -25.50 -17.60 45.92
C SER A 538 -26.38 -18.11 47.05
N VAL A 539 -26.03 -19.29 47.59
CA VAL A 539 -26.76 -19.97 48.65
C VAL A 539 -25.81 -20.42 49.76
N ARG A 540 -26.22 -20.20 51.01
CA ARG A 540 -25.60 -20.78 52.22
C ARG A 540 -26.54 -21.85 52.77
N PRO A 541 -26.36 -23.13 52.40
CA PRO A 541 -27.38 -24.16 52.64
C PRO A 541 -27.48 -24.59 54.11
N PHE A 542 -26.42 -24.42 54.89
CA PHE A 542 -26.37 -24.85 56.28
C PHE A 542 -26.53 -23.68 57.25
N GLU A 543 -27.06 -23.96 58.46
CA GLU A 543 -27.24 -22.95 59.51
C GLU A 543 -25.93 -22.32 59.97
N SER A 544 -24.83 -23.07 59.92
CA SER A 544 -23.48 -22.59 60.26
C SER A 544 -22.99 -21.50 59.31
N LYS A 545 -23.60 -21.34 58.12
CA LYS A 545 -23.22 -20.37 57.07
C LYS A 545 -21.76 -20.47 56.61
N SER A 546 -21.08 -21.56 56.96
CA SER A 546 -19.67 -21.82 56.64
C SER A 546 -19.46 -22.24 55.19
N THR A 547 -20.49 -22.77 54.54
CA THR A 547 -20.49 -23.16 53.13
C THR A 547 -21.26 -22.15 52.30
N THR A 548 -20.67 -21.67 51.21
CA THR A 548 -21.34 -20.86 50.19
C THR A 548 -21.23 -21.57 48.84
N LEU A 549 -22.37 -21.76 48.19
CA LEU A 549 -22.48 -22.23 46.81
C LEU A 549 -22.87 -21.05 45.93
N SER A 550 -22.23 -20.88 44.79
CA SER A 550 -22.52 -19.78 43.88
C SER A 550 -22.60 -20.26 42.44
N PHE A 551 -23.54 -19.67 41.71
CA PHE A 551 -23.69 -19.80 40.27
C PHE A 551 -23.63 -18.40 39.65
N VAL A 552 -22.75 -18.18 38.69
CA VAL A 552 -22.61 -16.90 37.99
C VAL A 552 -22.65 -17.13 36.50
N TYR A 553 -23.52 -16.42 35.80
CA TYR A 553 -23.60 -16.38 34.35
C TYR A 553 -23.19 -15.00 33.84
N THR A 554 -22.30 -14.97 32.86
CA THR A 554 -21.89 -13.74 32.17
C THR A 554 -22.30 -13.85 30.70
N SER A 555 -23.08 -12.88 30.22
CA SER A 555 -23.59 -12.85 28.85
C SER A 555 -22.44 -12.67 27.84
N PRO A 556 -22.64 -13.10 26.57
CA PRO A 556 -21.74 -12.70 25.50
C PRO A 556 -21.87 -11.19 25.26
N VAL A 557 -20.83 -10.61 24.66
CA VAL A 557 -20.78 -9.18 24.28
C VAL A 557 -20.18 -9.09 22.88
N THR A 558 -20.91 -8.54 21.93
CA THR A 558 -20.43 -8.35 20.54
C THR A 558 -20.08 -6.89 20.32
N PHE A 559 -18.85 -6.65 19.90
CA PHE A 559 -18.37 -5.37 19.39
C PHE A 559 -18.44 -5.36 17.87
N ASN A 560 -18.86 -4.25 17.29
CA ASN A 560 -18.75 -3.94 15.88
C ASN A 560 -17.82 -2.73 15.73
N LEU A 561 -16.52 -2.98 15.82
CA LEU A 561 -15.49 -1.93 15.78
C LEU A 561 -15.53 -1.23 14.42
N LYS A 562 -15.86 0.06 14.45
CA LYS A 562 -15.88 0.92 13.27
C LYS A 562 -14.65 1.81 13.24
N GLY A 563 -14.06 1.99 12.07
CA GLY A 563 -12.99 2.96 11.88
C GLY A 563 -12.39 2.94 10.48
N ASP A 564 -11.08 3.10 10.39
CA ASP A 564 -10.37 3.31 9.12
C ASP A 564 -9.46 2.12 8.82
N LEU A 565 -9.36 1.75 7.54
CA LEU A 565 -8.43 0.77 6.99
C LEU A 565 -7.60 1.42 5.87
N ASP A 566 -6.29 1.26 5.96
CA ASP A 566 -5.32 1.62 4.91
C ASP A 566 -4.43 0.40 4.67
N ALA A 567 -4.57 -0.25 3.51
CA ALA A 567 -3.89 -1.49 3.18
C ALA A 567 -3.13 -1.33 1.85
N THR A 568 -1.83 -1.62 1.86
CA THR A 568 -1.00 -1.63 0.65
C THR A 568 -0.66 -3.07 0.28
N THR A 569 -1.13 -3.50 -0.89
CA THR A 569 -0.91 -4.83 -1.44
C THR A 569 0.24 -4.82 -2.42
N TYR A 570 1.23 -5.69 -2.17
CA TYR A 570 2.42 -5.85 -2.99
C TYR A 570 2.29 -7.09 -3.86
N ILE A 571 1.64 -6.95 -5.02
CA ILE A 571 1.51 -8.03 -6.01
C ILE A 571 2.86 -8.18 -6.74
N GLY A 572 3.51 -7.06 -7.05
CA GLY A 572 4.76 -7.06 -7.82
C GLY A 572 4.55 -7.52 -9.26
N GLY A 573 5.66 -7.88 -9.90
CA GLY A 573 5.68 -8.31 -11.29
C GLY A 573 5.16 -7.27 -12.29
N SER A 574 4.60 -7.75 -13.40
CA SER A 574 3.92 -6.92 -14.40
C SER A 574 2.64 -6.26 -13.86
N MET A 575 1.94 -6.89 -12.91
CA MET A 575 0.69 -6.36 -12.33
C MET A 575 0.91 -5.06 -11.59
N GLY A 576 1.90 -5.02 -10.69
CA GLY A 576 2.20 -3.86 -9.84
C GLY A 576 1.34 -3.74 -8.58
N ASN A 577 1.58 -2.69 -7.80
CA ASN A 577 1.09 -2.58 -6.43
C ASN A 577 -0.16 -1.69 -6.32
N VAL A 578 -1.01 -1.95 -5.33
CA VAL A 578 -2.26 -1.20 -5.11
C VAL A 578 -2.38 -0.81 -3.64
N ASN A 579 -2.72 0.45 -3.38
CA ASN A 579 -3.20 0.90 -2.08
C ASN A 579 -4.72 0.89 -2.04
N MET A 580 -5.31 0.45 -0.94
CA MET A 580 -6.72 0.50 -0.66
C MET A 580 -6.97 1.27 0.64
N LYS A 581 -7.87 2.25 0.58
CA LYS A 581 -8.46 2.88 1.77
C LYS A 581 -9.94 2.53 1.86
N ALA A 582 -10.40 2.13 3.04
CA ALA A 582 -11.79 1.75 3.25
C ALA A 582 -12.25 2.04 4.68
N ASP A 583 -13.55 2.06 4.89
CA ASP A 583 -14.14 2.10 6.23
C ASP A 583 -14.10 0.68 6.81
N LEU A 584 -13.41 0.49 7.93
CA LEU A 584 -13.30 -0.78 8.63
C LEU A 584 -14.58 -1.10 9.41
N ASN A 585 -15.07 -2.33 9.29
CA ASN A 585 -16.07 -2.93 10.16
C ASN A 585 -15.57 -4.28 10.67
N LEU A 586 -15.17 -4.35 11.94
CA LEU A 586 -14.62 -5.57 12.53
C LEU A 586 -15.52 -6.06 13.67
N ALA A 587 -16.15 -7.21 13.48
CA ALA A 587 -17.01 -7.82 14.51
C ALA A 587 -16.22 -8.78 15.40
N VAL A 588 -16.34 -8.63 16.72
CA VAL A 588 -15.68 -9.47 17.73
C VAL A 588 -16.65 -9.77 18.86
N THR A 589 -16.88 -11.05 19.15
CA THR A 589 -17.71 -11.48 20.27
C THR A 589 -16.86 -12.01 21.44
N LEU A 590 -16.94 -11.34 22.59
CA LEU A 590 -16.51 -11.92 23.86
C LEU A 590 -17.48 -13.04 24.26
N PRO A 591 -16.96 -14.22 24.66
CA PRO A 591 -17.78 -15.39 24.89
C PRO A 591 -18.63 -15.22 26.15
N SER A 592 -19.78 -15.90 26.14
CA SER A 592 -20.51 -16.14 27.39
C SER A 592 -19.76 -17.14 28.28
N SER A 593 -19.98 -17.05 29.59
CA SER A 593 -19.39 -17.99 30.56
C SER A 593 -20.33 -18.32 31.70
N MET A 594 -20.14 -19.51 32.25
CA MET A 594 -20.89 -20.04 33.39
C MET A 594 -19.90 -20.52 34.44
N GLN A 595 -20.07 -20.07 35.67
CA GLN A 595 -19.22 -20.41 36.81
C GLN A 595 -20.05 -21.06 37.90
N ILE A 596 -19.56 -22.20 38.41
CA ILE A 596 -20.08 -22.88 39.58
C ILE A 596 -18.96 -22.88 40.62
N ALA A 597 -19.25 -22.34 41.80
CA ALA A 597 -18.26 -22.20 42.86
C ALA A 597 -18.77 -22.75 44.19
N LEU A 598 -17.86 -23.38 44.93
CA LEU A 598 -18.07 -23.88 46.27
C LEU A 598 -16.97 -23.33 47.17
N MET A 599 -17.36 -22.61 48.20
CA MET A 599 -16.46 -22.20 49.28
C MET A 599 -16.88 -22.85 50.59
N HIS A 600 -15.92 -23.37 51.35
CA HIS A 600 -16.13 -23.83 52.72
C HIS A 600 -15.09 -23.24 53.67
N ASN A 601 -15.55 -22.72 54.81
CA ASN A 601 -14.72 -22.13 55.86
C ASN A 601 -14.52 -23.09 57.03
N PHE A 602 -13.31 -23.63 57.15
CA PHE A 602 -12.81 -24.36 58.33
C PHE A 602 -12.29 -23.37 59.38
N GLY A 603 -13.20 -22.65 60.02
CA GLY A 603 -12.87 -21.61 60.99
C GLY A 603 -12.24 -20.39 60.33
N ARG A 604 -10.91 -20.35 60.24
CA ARG A 604 -10.16 -19.25 59.61
C ARG A 604 -9.52 -19.61 58.28
N LEU A 605 -9.54 -20.88 57.91
CA LEU A 605 -9.10 -21.39 56.62
C LEU A 605 -10.32 -21.54 55.71
N GLY A 606 -10.39 -20.74 54.65
CA GLY A 606 -11.35 -20.89 53.58
C GLY A 606 -10.73 -21.66 52.41
N VAL A 607 -11.45 -22.66 51.92
CA VAL A 607 -11.10 -23.39 50.70
C VAL A 607 -12.19 -23.13 49.67
N GLU A 608 -11.80 -22.73 48.46
CA GLU A 608 -12.71 -22.45 47.36
C GLU A 608 -12.34 -23.25 46.12
N PHE A 609 -13.34 -23.87 45.49
CA PHE A 609 -13.24 -24.51 44.19
C PHE A 609 -14.17 -23.82 43.20
N VAL A 610 -13.65 -23.53 42.00
CA VAL A 610 -14.42 -22.93 40.90
C VAL A 610 -14.27 -23.77 39.64
N TYR A 611 -15.41 -24.12 39.06
CA TYR A 611 -15.52 -24.66 37.70
C TYR A 611 -16.13 -23.58 36.81
N GLU A 612 -15.43 -23.24 35.72
CA GLU A 612 -15.93 -22.31 34.70
C GLU A 612 -16.00 -23.02 33.34
N LYS A 613 -17.14 -22.89 32.65
CA LYS A 613 -17.29 -23.25 31.24
C LYS A 613 -17.37 -21.97 30.41
N ILE A 614 -16.57 -21.87 29.36
CA ILE A 614 -16.48 -20.70 28.48
C ILE A 614 -16.88 -21.11 27.06
N TYR A 615 -17.87 -20.41 26.49
CA TYR A 615 -18.49 -20.80 25.22
C TYR A 615 -17.87 -20.06 24.03
N TRP A 616 -16.61 -20.40 23.70
CA TRP A 616 -15.85 -19.77 22.61
C TRP A 616 -16.32 -20.17 21.21
N SER A 617 -16.99 -21.31 21.04
CA SER A 617 -17.47 -21.80 19.74
C SER A 617 -18.53 -20.92 19.07
N LYS A 618 -19.11 -19.97 19.81
CA LYS A 618 -20.19 -19.08 19.34
C LYS A 618 -19.70 -17.65 19.13
N GLY A 619 -20.34 -16.95 18.20
CA GLY A 619 -20.09 -15.54 17.90
C GLY A 619 -18.85 -15.29 17.06
N ASP A 620 -18.74 -14.07 16.55
CA ASP A 620 -17.72 -13.70 15.59
C ASP A 620 -16.33 -13.65 16.24
N LYS A 621 -15.34 -14.19 15.53
CA LYS A 621 -13.93 -14.07 15.89
C LYS A 621 -13.28 -13.20 14.82
N PHE A 622 -13.09 -11.92 15.16
CA PHE A 622 -12.45 -10.96 14.26
C PHE A 622 -13.01 -11.01 12.83
N ALA A 623 -14.34 -11.07 12.69
CA ALA A 623 -14.99 -11.12 11.39
C ALA A 623 -14.78 -9.77 10.71
N PHE A 624 -13.84 -9.78 9.78
CA PHE A 624 -13.37 -8.60 9.07
C PHE A 624 -14.28 -8.28 7.89
N ASN A 625 -14.72 -7.04 7.82
CA ASN A 625 -15.43 -6.49 6.68
C ASN A 625 -15.01 -5.03 6.47
N PHE A 626 -15.25 -4.50 5.28
CA PHE A 626 -14.98 -3.11 4.95
C PHE A 626 -16.05 -2.58 3.99
N SER A 627 -16.20 -1.27 3.97
CA SER A 627 -17.12 -0.57 3.07
C SER A 627 -16.45 0.62 2.41
N ASN A 628 -16.99 1.06 1.27
CA ASN A 628 -16.48 2.21 0.51
C ASN A 628 -14.99 2.10 0.14
N PRO A 629 -14.53 0.97 -0.43
CA PRO A 629 -13.13 0.83 -0.81
C PRO A 629 -12.76 1.84 -1.90
N ARG A 630 -11.58 2.45 -1.74
CA ARG A 630 -10.97 3.37 -2.69
C ARG A 630 -9.60 2.84 -3.03
N PHE A 631 -9.41 2.50 -4.30
CA PHE A 631 -8.15 1.97 -4.79
C PHE A 631 -7.31 3.09 -5.39
N THR A 632 -6.01 3.03 -5.15
CA THR A 632 -5.02 3.89 -5.79
C THR A 632 -3.94 2.97 -6.32
N PRO A 633 -3.83 2.82 -7.66
CA PRO A 633 -2.74 2.06 -8.23
C PRO A 633 -1.42 2.78 -7.98
N LEU A 634 -0.35 2.01 -7.76
CA LEU A 634 0.96 2.54 -7.39
C LEU A 634 2.05 2.23 -8.42
N SER A 635 1.92 1.14 -9.18
CA SER A 635 2.89 0.71 -10.20
C SER A 635 2.28 -0.34 -11.13
N GLY A 636 2.99 -0.70 -12.22
CA GLY A 636 2.62 -1.81 -13.11
C GLY A 636 1.32 -1.61 -13.89
N MET A 637 0.77 -2.71 -14.42
CA MET A 637 -0.46 -2.71 -15.22
C MET A 637 -1.68 -2.14 -14.49
N VAL A 638 -1.75 -2.27 -13.16
CA VAL A 638 -2.88 -1.73 -12.39
C VAL A 638 -3.03 -0.21 -12.51
N MET A 639 -2.01 0.51 -12.95
CA MET A 639 -2.09 1.96 -13.25
C MET A 639 -3.12 2.29 -14.33
N GLN A 640 -3.42 1.35 -15.21
CA GLN A 640 -4.33 1.51 -16.34
C GLN A 640 -5.72 0.91 -16.06
N PHE A 641 -5.91 0.29 -14.89
CA PHE A 641 -7.15 -0.41 -14.58
C PHE A 641 -8.25 0.56 -14.13
N SER A 642 -9.47 0.29 -14.57
CA SER A 642 -10.65 0.97 -14.04
C SER A 642 -10.85 0.62 -12.54
N PRO A 643 -11.56 1.47 -11.78
CA PRO A 643 -11.92 1.16 -10.39
C PRO A 643 -12.66 -0.18 -10.24
N GLU A 644 -13.50 -0.56 -11.21
CA GLU A 644 -14.24 -1.82 -11.23
C GLU A 644 -13.29 -3.02 -11.43
N GLN A 645 -12.31 -2.89 -12.32
CA GLN A 645 -11.28 -3.92 -12.54
C GLN A 645 -10.44 -4.13 -11.27
N LEU A 646 -10.02 -3.04 -10.61
CA LEU A 646 -9.29 -3.12 -9.33
C LEU A 646 -10.12 -3.76 -8.22
N SER A 647 -11.42 -3.44 -8.16
CA SER A 647 -12.34 -4.06 -7.19
C SER A 647 -12.52 -5.56 -7.47
N GLY A 648 -12.63 -5.97 -8.73
CA GLY A 648 -12.77 -7.39 -9.12
C GLY A 648 -11.55 -8.24 -8.76
N MET A 649 -10.36 -7.65 -8.69
CA MET A 649 -9.15 -8.35 -8.25
C MET A 649 -9.19 -8.79 -6.78
N MET A 650 -10.05 -8.19 -5.96
CA MET A 650 -10.20 -8.60 -4.55
C MET A 650 -10.77 -10.02 -4.41
N ASP A 651 -11.56 -10.48 -5.38
CA ASP A 651 -12.17 -11.81 -5.36
C ASP A 651 -11.13 -12.94 -5.55
N LEU A 652 -9.91 -12.59 -5.93
CA LEU A 652 -8.78 -13.53 -6.04
C LEU A 652 -8.19 -13.90 -4.67
N ALA A 653 -8.39 -13.04 -3.66
CA ALA A 653 -7.80 -13.23 -2.35
C ALA A 653 -8.54 -14.28 -1.51
N ASP A 654 -7.81 -15.27 -1.01
CA ASP A 654 -8.34 -16.20 -0.01
C ASP A 654 -8.24 -15.58 1.40
N TYR A 655 -9.27 -14.83 1.78
CA TYR A 655 -9.38 -14.27 3.13
C TYR A 655 -9.61 -15.31 4.22
N GLY A 656 -10.08 -16.52 3.86
CA GLY A 656 -10.28 -17.62 4.81
C GLY A 656 -8.96 -18.14 5.37
N ALA A 657 -7.90 -18.15 4.55
CA ALA A 657 -6.56 -18.54 4.96
C ALA A 657 -5.93 -17.62 6.02
N VAL A 658 -6.44 -16.38 6.17
CA VAL A 658 -5.95 -15.38 7.13
C VAL A 658 -6.98 -15.02 8.21
N ALA A 659 -8.14 -15.70 8.22
CA ALA A 659 -9.22 -15.44 9.17
C ALA A 659 -8.82 -15.83 10.61
N MET A 660 -8.82 -14.84 11.50
CA MET A 660 -8.45 -15.07 12.90
C MET A 660 -9.61 -15.69 13.69
N GLY A 661 -9.43 -16.93 14.15
CA GLY A 661 -10.32 -17.54 15.13
C GLY A 661 -11.27 -18.62 14.62
N ASP A 662 -11.07 -19.05 13.38
CA ASP A 662 -11.72 -20.24 12.86
C ASP A 662 -11.33 -21.50 13.68
N GLY A 663 -12.32 -22.33 14.00
CA GLY A 663 -12.14 -23.58 14.76
C GLY A 663 -12.02 -23.43 16.29
N TRP A 664 -12.29 -22.26 16.88
CA TRP A 664 -12.25 -22.11 18.34
C TRP A 664 -13.31 -22.97 19.05
N ASN A 665 -12.90 -23.66 20.11
CA ASN A 665 -13.74 -24.61 20.84
C ASN A 665 -14.09 -24.13 22.25
N ASP A 666 -15.22 -24.59 22.78
CA ASP A 666 -15.64 -24.29 24.15
C ASP A 666 -14.69 -24.92 25.17
N THR A 667 -14.19 -24.14 26.12
CA THR A 667 -13.15 -24.57 27.07
C THR A 667 -13.65 -24.63 28.51
N ILE A 668 -12.88 -25.29 29.36
CA ILE A 668 -13.07 -25.23 30.82
C ILE A 668 -11.91 -24.52 31.52
N ALA A 669 -12.21 -23.98 32.70
CA ALA A 669 -11.21 -23.54 33.65
C ALA A 669 -11.53 -24.08 35.06
N LEU A 670 -10.50 -24.55 35.74
CA LEU A 670 -10.58 -25.16 37.07
C LEU A 670 -9.69 -24.36 38.03
N ARG A 671 -10.24 -23.97 39.18
CA ARG A 671 -9.51 -23.11 40.13
C ARG A 671 -9.66 -23.62 41.56
N LEU A 672 -8.56 -23.62 42.30
CA LEU A 672 -8.49 -23.94 43.71
C LEU A 672 -7.84 -22.77 44.46
N GLY A 673 -8.58 -22.19 45.39
CA GLY A 673 -8.17 -21.08 46.22
C GLY A 673 -8.10 -21.47 47.69
N LEU A 674 -7.04 -21.02 48.36
CA LEU A 674 -6.86 -21.13 49.80
C LEU A 674 -6.75 -19.72 50.38
N SER A 675 -7.51 -19.48 51.45
CA SER A 675 -7.51 -18.20 52.14
C SER A 675 -7.42 -18.41 53.64
N TYR A 676 -6.58 -17.62 54.32
CA TYR A 676 -6.36 -17.77 55.76
C TYR A 676 -6.32 -16.42 56.47
N LEU A 677 -7.25 -16.21 57.41
CA LEU A 677 -7.26 -15.04 58.27
C LEU A 677 -6.46 -15.28 59.55
N THR A 678 -5.35 -14.57 59.71
CA THR A 678 -4.51 -14.69 60.91
C THR A 678 -5.10 -13.93 62.11
N LYS A 679 -4.65 -14.28 63.32
CA LYS A 679 -4.96 -13.55 64.57
C LYS A 679 -4.52 -12.06 64.54
N LYS A 680 -3.57 -11.72 63.67
CA LYS A 680 -2.95 -10.38 63.56
C LYS A 680 -3.53 -9.57 62.38
N ASN A 681 -4.73 -9.89 61.91
CA ASN A 681 -5.42 -9.21 60.80
C ASN A 681 -4.67 -9.20 59.46
N TYR A 682 -3.86 -10.24 59.21
CA TYR A 682 -3.38 -10.56 57.86
C TYR A 682 -4.30 -11.59 57.23
N PHE A 683 -4.74 -11.31 56.00
CA PHE A 683 -5.45 -12.23 55.13
C PHE A 683 -4.47 -12.74 54.09
N LEU A 684 -4.09 -14.01 54.21
CA LEU A 684 -3.17 -14.70 53.33
C LEU A 684 -3.96 -15.47 52.28
N MET A 685 -3.48 -15.45 51.04
CA MET A 685 -4.12 -16.08 49.89
C MET A 685 -3.10 -16.87 49.08
N GLY A 686 -3.51 -18.03 48.58
CA GLY A 686 -2.71 -18.84 47.66
C GLY A 686 -3.62 -19.66 46.75
N SER A 687 -3.14 -20.00 45.56
CA SER A 687 -3.98 -20.68 44.57
C SER A 687 -3.23 -21.50 43.54
N PHE A 688 -3.99 -22.37 42.90
CA PHE A 688 -3.65 -23.08 41.68
C PHE A 688 -4.84 -23.05 40.73
N ALA A 689 -4.60 -22.78 39.45
CA ALA A 689 -5.63 -22.85 38.43
C ALA A 689 -5.12 -23.46 37.11
N PHE A 690 -6.04 -24.03 36.34
CA PHE A 690 -5.82 -24.59 35.02
C PHE A 690 -6.87 -24.03 34.07
N ASP A 691 -6.41 -23.41 32.98
CA ASP A 691 -7.26 -22.86 31.92
C ASP A 691 -6.94 -23.58 30.60
N GLU A 692 -7.96 -24.16 29.97
CA GLU A 692 -7.86 -24.78 28.65
C GLU A 692 -7.92 -23.71 27.55
N SER A 693 -7.07 -23.85 26.53
CA SER A 693 -7.03 -22.91 25.41
C SER A 693 -8.13 -23.19 24.39
N PRO A 694 -8.84 -22.15 23.90
CA PRO A 694 -9.82 -22.32 22.84
C PRO A 694 -9.20 -22.45 21.45
N VAL A 695 -7.91 -22.12 21.31
CA VAL A 695 -7.26 -21.95 20.01
C VAL A 695 -6.77 -23.29 19.46
N PRO A 696 -7.12 -23.65 18.20
CA PRO A 696 -6.53 -24.77 17.50
C PRO A 696 -5.01 -24.64 17.41
N GLN A 697 -4.29 -25.69 17.79
CA GLN A 697 -2.83 -25.64 17.89
C GLN A 697 -2.11 -25.78 16.54
N ASP A 698 -2.84 -26.11 15.47
CA ASP A 698 -2.35 -26.44 14.12
C ASP A 698 -2.75 -25.42 13.04
N LYS A 699 -3.43 -24.33 13.43
CA LYS A 699 -3.87 -23.23 12.56
C LYS A 699 -3.14 -21.93 12.87
N LEU A 700 -3.00 -21.09 11.85
CA LEU A 700 -2.50 -19.72 11.99
C LEU A 700 -3.54 -18.87 12.73
N GLY A 701 -3.12 -18.08 13.71
CA GLY A 701 -4.03 -17.28 14.53
C GLY A 701 -3.39 -16.73 15.80
N ILE A 702 -4.22 -16.26 16.73
CA ILE A 702 -3.73 -15.73 18.01
C ILE A 702 -3.02 -16.84 18.80
N PRO A 703 -1.74 -16.70 19.16
CA PRO A 703 -1.00 -17.73 19.86
C PRO A 703 -1.58 -17.94 21.26
N ASP A 704 -2.11 -19.12 21.53
CA ASP A 704 -2.59 -19.49 22.85
C ASP A 704 -2.39 -20.98 23.12
N SER A 705 -2.31 -21.33 24.40
CA SER A 705 -2.13 -22.71 24.86
C SER A 705 -2.62 -22.85 26.30
N ASN A 706 -2.78 -24.09 26.74
CA ASN A 706 -3.25 -24.38 28.10
C ASN A 706 -2.35 -23.69 29.13
N ALA A 707 -2.98 -23.06 30.12
CA ALA A 707 -2.30 -22.28 31.14
C ALA A 707 -2.39 -22.95 32.51
N TYR A 708 -1.24 -23.01 33.20
CA TYR A 708 -1.14 -23.39 34.60
C TYR A 708 -0.79 -22.16 35.42
N MET A 709 -1.64 -21.83 36.39
CA MET A 709 -1.58 -20.58 37.12
C MET A 709 -1.33 -20.80 38.60
N PHE A 710 -0.47 -19.96 39.17
CA PHE A 710 -0.13 -19.96 40.58
C PHE A 710 -0.24 -18.53 41.11
N GLY A 711 -1.02 -18.35 42.17
CA GLY A 711 -1.20 -17.06 42.80
C GLY A 711 -0.80 -17.08 44.28
N PHE A 712 -0.30 -15.95 44.77
CA PHE A 712 -0.16 -15.70 46.19
C PHE A 712 -0.45 -14.23 46.51
N GLY A 713 -0.89 -13.94 47.73
CA GLY A 713 -1.09 -12.57 48.15
C GLY A 713 -1.33 -12.40 49.63
N VAL A 714 -1.20 -11.16 50.07
CA VAL A 714 -1.43 -10.74 51.44
C VAL A 714 -2.19 -9.43 51.46
N ARG A 715 -3.21 -9.36 52.30
CA ARG A 715 -3.93 -8.13 52.65
C ARG A 715 -3.83 -7.90 54.15
N LYS A 716 -3.54 -6.68 54.56
CA LYS A 716 -3.45 -6.28 55.97
C LYS A 716 -4.48 -5.20 56.25
N GLN A 717 -5.29 -5.42 57.29
CA GLN A 717 -6.12 -4.35 57.86
C GLN A 717 -5.23 -3.46 58.74
N THR A 718 -4.95 -2.24 58.28
CA THR A 718 -4.04 -1.30 58.97
C THR A 718 -4.77 -0.49 60.05
N SER A 719 -6.08 -0.27 59.89
CA SER A 719 -6.98 0.36 60.86
C SER A 719 -8.43 -0.09 60.61
N ASP A 720 -9.40 0.38 61.40
CA ASP A 720 -10.82 0.04 61.18
C ASP A 720 -11.39 0.52 59.83
N LYS A 721 -10.67 1.41 59.14
CA LYS A 721 -11.08 2.00 57.86
C LYS A 721 -10.19 1.62 56.69
N TRP A 722 -8.91 1.35 56.92
CA TRP A 722 -7.94 1.17 55.84
C TRP A 722 -7.42 -0.26 55.78
N ASN A 723 -7.32 -0.79 54.56
CA ASN A 723 -6.55 -1.99 54.27
C ASN A 723 -5.62 -1.77 53.08
N ILE A 724 -4.50 -2.48 53.09
CA ILE A 724 -3.53 -2.49 51.99
C ILE A 724 -3.18 -3.92 51.65
N GLY A 725 -2.87 -4.19 50.39
CA GLY A 725 -2.45 -5.53 49.98
C GLY A 725 -1.49 -5.53 48.81
N LEU A 726 -0.78 -6.66 48.71
CA LEU A 726 0.04 -7.02 47.56
C LEU A 726 -0.31 -8.45 47.12
N ALA A 727 -0.33 -8.68 45.81
CA ALA A 727 -0.59 -9.98 45.22
C ALA A 727 0.24 -10.19 43.96
N TYR A 728 0.54 -11.45 43.68
CA TYR A 728 1.25 -11.89 42.49
C TYR A 728 0.60 -13.15 41.91
N SER A 729 0.49 -13.20 40.59
CA SER A 729 0.10 -14.40 39.85
C SER A 729 1.10 -14.68 38.73
N LEU A 730 1.42 -15.95 38.52
CA LEU A 730 2.20 -16.46 37.40
C LEU A 730 1.33 -17.42 36.59
N SER A 731 1.19 -17.17 35.30
CA SER A 731 0.59 -18.11 34.36
C SER A 731 1.65 -18.67 33.42
N LEU A 732 1.77 -20.00 33.36
CA LEU A 732 2.66 -20.73 32.48
C LEU A 732 1.85 -21.35 31.33
N LYS A 733 2.15 -20.96 30.10
CA LYS A 733 1.45 -21.40 28.88
C LYS A 733 2.27 -22.42 28.10
N ASP A 734 1.71 -23.60 27.86
CA ASP A 734 2.41 -24.71 27.17
C ASP A 734 2.41 -24.56 25.64
N GLY A 735 3.30 -23.70 25.13
CA GLY A 735 3.42 -23.40 23.70
C GLY A 735 4.00 -24.53 22.83
N ARG A 736 4.40 -25.67 23.40
CA ARG A 736 5.12 -26.74 22.65
C ARG A 736 4.29 -27.42 21.58
N LYS A 737 2.95 -27.34 21.68
CA LYS A 737 2.02 -27.90 20.69
C LYS A 737 1.58 -26.88 19.64
N SER A 738 1.82 -25.60 19.88
CA SER A 738 1.45 -24.51 18.98
C SER A 738 2.32 -24.53 17.72
N ILE A 739 1.79 -24.03 16.60
CA ILE A 739 2.59 -23.73 15.41
C ILE A 739 3.72 -22.73 15.71
N TYR A 740 3.54 -21.89 16.74
CA TYR A 740 4.55 -20.96 17.25
C TYR A 740 5.39 -21.70 18.31
N GLN A 741 6.33 -22.52 17.86
CA GLN A 741 7.11 -23.36 18.76
C GLN A 741 8.09 -22.52 19.56
N THR A 742 7.86 -22.43 20.86
CA THR A 742 8.79 -21.89 21.85
C THR A 742 9.52 -23.06 22.52
N GLY A 743 10.84 -22.94 22.75
CA GLY A 743 11.64 -23.94 23.47
C GLY A 743 11.26 -24.15 24.95
N GLY A 744 10.14 -23.60 25.42
CA GLY A 744 9.70 -23.60 26.82
C GLY A 744 8.28 -23.05 26.99
N PHE A 745 7.90 -22.78 28.25
CA PHE A 745 6.59 -22.20 28.60
C PHE A 745 6.60 -20.68 28.40
N GLY A 746 5.55 -20.16 27.76
CA GLY A 746 5.24 -18.73 27.79
C GLY A 746 4.85 -18.31 29.21
N GLN A 747 5.17 -17.08 29.59
CA GLN A 747 4.94 -16.58 30.95
C GLN A 747 4.11 -15.31 30.94
N LEU A 748 3.18 -15.20 31.89
CA LEU A 748 2.44 -13.99 32.19
C LEU A 748 2.53 -13.75 33.70
N HIS A 749 3.00 -12.57 34.08
CA HIS A 749 3.12 -12.16 35.47
C HIS A 749 2.15 -11.02 35.75
N LEU A 750 1.35 -11.16 36.79
CA LEU A 750 0.47 -10.13 37.30
C LEU A 750 0.97 -9.71 38.67
N PHE A 751 1.25 -8.43 38.86
CA PHE A 751 1.55 -7.85 40.16
C PHE A 751 0.47 -6.84 40.52
N SER A 752 -0.25 -7.06 41.61
CA SER A 752 -1.32 -6.16 42.05
C SER A 752 -0.99 -5.54 43.40
N ALA A 753 -1.16 -4.23 43.49
CA ALA A 753 -1.19 -3.49 44.74
C ALA A 753 -2.59 -2.89 44.92
N SER A 754 -3.15 -2.95 46.13
CA SER A 754 -4.47 -2.42 46.41
C SER A 754 -4.51 -1.66 47.72
N ILE A 755 -5.38 -0.65 47.74
CA ILE A 755 -5.78 0.09 48.93
C ILE A 755 -7.31 0.07 49.03
N GLY A 756 -7.80 -0.37 50.17
CA GLY A 756 -9.22 -0.39 50.49
C GLY A 756 -9.56 0.62 51.59
N TYR A 757 -10.72 1.26 51.45
CA TYR A 757 -11.30 2.18 52.42
C TYR A 757 -12.74 1.78 52.77
N THR A 758 -13.02 1.71 54.07
CA THR A 758 -14.34 1.40 54.62
C THR A 758 -14.89 2.65 55.33
N PHE A 759 -16.13 3.05 55.00
CA PHE A 759 -16.77 4.26 55.54
C PHE A 759 -18.20 4.05 56.04
#